data_AF-A0A098G706-F1
#
_entry.id   AF-A0A098G706-F1
#
_cell.length_a   1.000
_cell.length_b   1.000
_cell.length_c   1.000
_cell.angle_alpha   90.00
_cell.angle_beta   90.00
_cell.angle_gamma   90.00
#
_symmetry.space_group_name_H-M   'P 1'
#
loop_
_entity.id
_entity.type
_entity.pdbx_description
1 polymer ?
#
loop_
_entity_poly.entity_id
_entity_poly.type
_entity_poly.pdbx_seq_one_letter_code
_entity_poly.pdbx_strand_id
1 'polypeptide(L)'
;MKLTLMMKSGEKIQVDIKVSSVSPSIAIMSELSKKNKEQDDLEFIQYENLRIDDLSHVDDWYSKLEALSKHNMRKYKTVMTDEVVDIQPTDPHKALDTFKRLYPRNRVWQLAVDGQYYTRVTGNSNEQSRRDKGWLQYERTEPGSLKAFFRGLNQALKNIDDKEISHELIKALHECVTKDVFGINAGINIGDYRDSEATFAIDVKQGRITQEGLTDLLNKIENNELGSGLDDNRQVLFDKSSGLPAGIFGVALVVGIGSGSLWSVLPTAFDSTTIGIKEKKEELMREGEIKDTSNEALAEYIITQWGGYRYQGTSALEIERIMNEVIAHYNDKIKYLTDPDEILELIGTTTECFERIHPFGDANGRTFVNLLQNRLLIQNGFPPATLFQPNVYDVFGNHVAVLKRGMQNTFDIYQGKDIFGYYMHRENTLKEQDFFLNMDELSEFVVQEFSNPLFALLEASAASPVQDAQVIQEALGFTDDLLLKLDCIDEAIAKINPTDFKAISLFDSVFTQLISDIPLPQYNQTSDDFALQELHMQIEQRVSVHQNTMKKVEQERDKEKEERISESVLLNECIEDLQHCIDDIKKSVKEKYNIQFFEDPTLLGSKKAIETAEKLLSILNGEKNVSLDTDEMKALNNPLLNKVVAKYKTLLDEYISYSFQKVQSSRG
;
A
#
# COMPACT_ATOMS: atom_id res chain seq x y z
N MET A 1 20.22 1.82 1.92
CA MET A 1 19.62 0.79 1.04
C MET A 1 20.05 -0.56 1.55
N LYS A 2 19.14 -1.52 1.75
CA LYS A 2 19.53 -2.88 2.15
C LYS A 2 19.58 -3.80 0.93
N LEU A 3 20.77 -4.31 0.62
CA LEU A 3 20.99 -5.34 -0.40
C LEU A 3 21.16 -6.70 0.27
N THR A 4 20.66 -7.74 -0.38
CA THR A 4 20.91 -9.14 -0.01
C THR A 4 21.84 -9.74 -1.05
N LEU A 5 23.05 -10.13 -0.65
CA LEU A 5 23.96 -10.90 -1.50
C LEU A 5 23.60 -12.37 -1.37
N MET A 6 23.30 -12.99 -2.50
CA MET A 6 22.99 -14.40 -2.60
C MET A 6 24.24 -15.12 -3.07
N MET A 7 24.80 -16.00 -2.23
CA MET A 7 26.03 -16.72 -2.51
C MET A 7 25.71 -18.06 -3.19
N LYS A 8 26.62 -18.58 -4.02
CA LYS A 8 26.49 -19.90 -4.67
C LYS A 8 26.34 -21.06 -3.69
N SER A 9 26.76 -20.87 -2.44
CA SER A 9 26.56 -21.82 -1.34
C SER A 9 25.12 -21.84 -0.78
N GLY A 10 24.26 -20.91 -1.20
CA GLY A 10 22.95 -20.63 -0.61
C GLY A 10 22.98 -19.70 0.60
N GLU A 11 24.16 -19.25 1.04
CA GLU A 11 24.31 -18.26 2.12
C GLU A 11 23.77 -16.89 1.70
N LYS A 12 23.19 -16.15 2.65
CA LYS A 12 22.69 -14.79 2.45
C LYS A 12 23.47 -13.79 3.29
N ILE A 13 24.00 -12.75 2.66
CA ILE A 13 24.72 -11.65 3.36
C ILE A 13 23.94 -10.35 3.17
N GLN A 14 23.67 -9.64 4.26
CA GLN A 14 22.98 -8.34 4.22
C GLN A 14 24.02 -7.21 4.17
N VAL A 15 23.87 -6.29 3.22
CA VAL A 15 24.72 -5.09 3.08
C VAL A 15 23.84 -3.86 3.16
N ASP A 16 24.18 -2.92 4.04
CA ASP A 16 23.51 -1.62 4.11
C ASP A 16 24.34 -0.54 3.42
N ILE A 17 23.91 -0.14 2.24
CA ILE A 17 24.51 0.95 1.46
C ILE A 17 24.05 2.27 2.07
N LYS A 18 24.97 3.00 2.69
CA LYS A 18 24.75 4.34 3.21
C LYS A 18 25.01 5.38 2.13
N VAL A 19 24.16 6.40 2.05
CA VAL A 19 24.24 7.50 1.07
C VAL A 19 25.56 8.29 1.17
N SER A 20 26.24 8.22 2.32
CA SER A 20 27.49 8.94 2.57
C SER A 20 28.71 8.14 2.12
N SER A 21 29.16 8.43 0.89
CA SER A 21 30.55 8.47 0.39
C SER A 21 31.23 7.24 -0.24
N VAL A 22 30.63 6.06 -0.31
CA VAL A 22 31.26 4.88 -0.94
C VAL A 22 30.31 4.26 -1.96
N SER A 23 30.81 3.89 -3.15
CA SER A 23 29.98 3.25 -4.17
C SER A 23 29.42 1.90 -3.67
N PRO A 24 28.22 1.48 -4.09
CA PRO A 24 27.64 0.20 -3.72
C PRO A 24 28.58 -0.99 -3.92
N SER A 25 29.30 -1.04 -5.05
CA SER A 25 30.28 -2.09 -5.35
C SER A 25 31.38 -2.20 -4.29
N ILE A 26 31.95 -1.07 -3.86
CA ILE A 26 33.00 -1.04 -2.82
C ILE A 26 32.42 -1.49 -1.47
N ALA A 27 31.20 -1.07 -1.13
CA ALA A 27 30.55 -1.49 0.11
C ALA A 27 30.28 -3.00 0.12
N ILE A 28 29.85 -3.58 -1.00
CA ILE A 28 29.65 -5.03 -1.19
C ILE A 28 30.99 -5.76 -1.03
N MET A 29 32.04 -5.32 -1.73
CA MET A 29 33.37 -5.95 -1.64
C MET A 29 33.95 -5.88 -0.23
N SER A 30 33.73 -4.77 0.49
CA SER A 30 34.11 -4.65 1.89
C SER A 30 33.40 -5.68 2.76
N GLU A 31 32.10 -5.90 2.56
CA GLU A 31 31.34 -6.87 3.35
C GLU A 31 31.70 -8.32 3.01
N LEU A 32 31.92 -8.65 1.73
CA LEU A 32 32.42 -9.96 1.31
C LEU A 32 33.78 -10.26 1.94
N SER A 33 34.70 -9.30 1.92
CA SER A 33 36.04 -9.44 2.54
C SER A 33 35.95 -9.72 4.04
N LYS A 34 35.08 -9.02 4.78
CA LYS A 34 34.85 -9.30 6.22
C LYS A 34 34.33 -10.72 6.48
N LYS A 35 33.64 -11.32 5.51
CA LYS A 35 33.10 -12.68 5.58
C LYS A 35 34.03 -13.73 4.99
N ASN A 36 35.25 -13.36 4.59
CA ASN A 36 36.20 -14.22 3.87
C ASN A 36 35.57 -14.86 2.63
N LYS A 37 34.84 -14.06 1.85
CA LYS A 37 34.24 -14.46 0.57
C LYS A 37 34.88 -13.70 -0.58
N GLU A 38 34.95 -14.34 -1.74
CA GLU A 38 35.39 -13.73 -2.99
C GLU A 38 34.20 -13.31 -3.85
N GLN A 39 34.43 -12.44 -4.84
CA GLN A 39 33.38 -12.05 -5.79
C GLN A 39 32.85 -13.27 -6.56
N ASP A 40 33.70 -14.24 -6.88
CA ASP A 40 33.31 -15.45 -7.60
C ASP A 40 32.38 -16.37 -6.80
N ASP A 41 32.27 -16.17 -5.47
CA ASP A 41 31.30 -16.86 -4.63
C ASP A 41 29.89 -16.28 -4.75
N LEU A 42 29.75 -15.05 -5.28
CA LEU A 42 28.47 -14.37 -5.45
C LEU A 42 27.67 -15.02 -6.59
N GLU A 43 26.42 -15.37 -6.33
CA GLU A 43 25.49 -15.85 -7.35
C GLU A 43 24.74 -14.68 -7.98
N PHE A 44 24.17 -13.81 -7.15
CA PHE A 44 23.53 -12.56 -7.58
C PHE A 44 23.35 -11.60 -6.40
N ILE A 45 23.04 -10.35 -6.70
CA ILE A 45 22.67 -9.30 -5.74
C ILE A 45 21.16 -9.11 -5.83
N GLN A 46 20.50 -9.04 -4.68
CA GLN A 46 19.06 -8.85 -4.60
C GLN A 46 18.73 -7.53 -3.87
N TYR A 47 17.87 -6.72 -4.48
CA TYR A 47 17.22 -5.57 -3.85
C TYR A 47 15.71 -5.75 -3.96
N GLU A 48 15.03 -5.91 -2.82
CA GLU A 48 13.61 -6.28 -2.80
C GLU A 48 13.34 -7.52 -3.67
N ASN A 49 12.60 -7.38 -4.78
CA ASN A 49 12.32 -8.46 -5.74
C ASN A 49 13.22 -8.41 -6.98
N LEU A 50 14.10 -7.41 -7.08
CA LEU A 50 15.01 -7.22 -8.21
C LEU A 50 16.28 -8.05 -8.02
N ARG A 51 16.74 -8.64 -9.13
CA ARG A 51 17.94 -9.48 -9.21
C ARG A 51 18.95 -8.81 -10.13
N ILE A 52 20.19 -8.69 -9.66
CA ILE A 52 21.32 -8.13 -10.39
C ILE A 52 22.41 -9.21 -10.44
N ASP A 53 22.64 -9.77 -11.63
CA ASP A 53 23.56 -10.89 -11.82
C ASP A 53 25.04 -10.49 -11.89
N ASP A 54 25.32 -9.22 -12.22
CA ASP A 54 26.69 -8.72 -12.37
C ASP A 54 26.97 -7.56 -11.40
N LEU A 55 27.98 -7.75 -10.54
CA LEU A 55 28.48 -6.72 -9.64
C LEU A 55 28.94 -5.46 -10.39
N SER A 56 29.43 -5.59 -11.63
CA SER A 56 29.88 -4.45 -12.44
C SER A 56 28.76 -3.46 -12.77
N HIS A 57 27.50 -3.92 -12.76
CA HIS A 57 26.33 -3.10 -13.06
C HIS A 57 25.71 -2.44 -11.81
N VAL A 58 26.12 -2.83 -10.60
CA VAL A 58 25.43 -2.41 -9.36
C VAL A 58 25.50 -0.90 -9.14
N ASP A 59 26.61 -0.25 -9.49
CA ASP A 59 26.79 1.18 -9.27
C ASP A 59 25.95 2.02 -10.23
N ASP A 60 25.89 1.63 -11.52
CA ASP A 60 25.04 2.27 -12.53
C ASP A 60 23.55 2.08 -12.21
N TRP A 61 23.15 0.85 -11.88
CA TRP A 61 21.80 0.53 -11.44
C TRP A 61 21.40 1.36 -10.21
N TYR A 62 22.28 1.46 -9.21
CA TYR A 62 22.01 2.24 -8.01
C TYR A 62 21.87 3.74 -8.30
N SER A 63 22.74 4.28 -9.15
CA SER A 63 22.69 5.70 -9.58
C SER A 63 21.34 6.02 -10.26
N LYS A 64 20.89 5.13 -11.17
CA LYS A 64 19.58 5.26 -11.83
C LYS A 64 18.42 5.19 -10.84
N LEU A 65 18.45 4.24 -9.91
CA LEU A 65 17.44 4.12 -8.86
C LEU A 65 17.42 5.35 -7.94
N GLU A 66 18.58 5.89 -7.58
CA GLU A 66 18.67 7.11 -6.76
C GLU A 66 18.11 8.33 -7.51
N ALA A 67 18.41 8.46 -8.81
CA ALA A 67 17.86 9.53 -9.63
C ALA A 67 16.33 9.44 -9.72
N LEU A 68 15.80 8.24 -9.99
CA LEU A 68 14.35 7.98 -10.01
C LEU A 68 13.72 8.26 -8.64
N SER A 69 14.36 7.83 -7.55
CA SER A 69 13.92 8.11 -6.18
C SER A 69 13.77 9.60 -5.92
N LYS A 70 14.80 10.39 -6.26
CA LYS A 70 14.81 11.85 -6.07
C LYS A 70 13.73 12.51 -6.92
N HIS A 71 13.58 12.08 -8.18
CA HIS A 71 12.53 12.56 -9.07
C HIS A 71 11.14 12.28 -8.47
N ASN A 72 10.85 11.03 -8.13
CA ASN A 72 9.58 10.61 -7.53
C ASN A 72 9.28 11.37 -6.23
N MET A 73 10.24 11.46 -5.31
CA MET A 73 10.06 12.20 -4.05
C MET A 73 9.70 13.67 -4.29
N ARG A 74 10.32 14.32 -5.28
CA ARG A 74 9.98 15.68 -5.64
C ARG A 74 8.59 15.76 -6.28
N LYS A 75 8.36 14.92 -7.30
CA LYS A 75 7.09 14.86 -8.05
C LYS A 75 5.90 14.67 -7.13
N TYR A 76 5.95 13.74 -6.18
CA TYR A 76 4.80 13.48 -5.30
C TYR A 76 4.54 14.59 -4.27
N LYS A 77 5.55 15.40 -3.95
CA LYS A 77 5.42 16.52 -3.00
C LYS A 77 4.96 17.81 -3.67
N THR A 78 5.35 18.06 -4.92
CA THR A 78 5.10 19.34 -5.60
C THR A 78 4.88 19.18 -7.11
N VAL A 79 4.20 20.14 -7.74
CA VAL A 79 4.12 20.24 -9.20
C VAL A 79 5.53 20.50 -9.76
N MET A 80 5.91 19.75 -10.79
CA MET A 80 7.22 19.91 -11.42
C MET A 80 7.21 21.15 -12.33
N THR A 81 8.37 21.75 -12.58
CA THR A 81 8.47 23.00 -13.37
C THR A 81 8.01 22.86 -14.83
N ASP A 82 8.01 21.64 -15.35
CA ASP A 82 7.58 21.25 -16.69
C ASP A 82 6.10 20.79 -16.75
N GLU A 83 5.43 20.66 -15.60
CA GLU A 83 4.03 20.26 -15.53
C GLU A 83 3.10 21.48 -15.51
N VAL A 84 2.05 21.41 -16.33
CA VAL A 84 0.98 22.39 -16.32
C VAL A 84 -0.22 21.77 -15.60
N VAL A 85 -0.52 22.27 -14.41
CA VAL A 85 -1.70 21.86 -13.64
C VAL A 85 -2.69 23.01 -13.62
N ASP A 86 -3.74 22.88 -14.43
CA ASP A 86 -4.81 23.87 -14.55
C ASP A 86 -5.94 23.52 -13.57
N ILE A 87 -5.98 24.23 -12.44
CA ILE A 87 -7.02 24.06 -11.42
C ILE A 87 -7.79 25.36 -11.33
N GLN A 88 -9.03 25.30 -11.81
CA GLN A 88 -9.95 26.43 -11.77
C GLN A 88 -10.91 26.27 -10.59
N PRO A 89 -11.01 27.28 -9.70
CA PRO A 89 -11.97 27.23 -8.62
C PRO A 89 -13.41 27.27 -9.16
N THR A 90 -14.30 26.59 -8.46
CA THR A 90 -15.74 26.58 -8.74
C THR A 90 -16.51 27.34 -7.65
N ASP A 91 -17.83 27.20 -7.62
CA ASP A 91 -18.60 27.65 -6.47
C ASP A 91 -18.34 26.75 -5.23
N PRO A 92 -18.29 27.28 -3.99
CA PRO A 92 -17.98 26.48 -2.81
C PRO A 92 -18.92 25.29 -2.58
N HIS A 93 -20.22 25.44 -2.84
CA HIS A 93 -21.18 24.34 -2.72
C HIS A 93 -20.97 23.30 -3.82
N LYS A 94 -20.62 23.74 -5.04
CA LYS A 94 -20.28 22.84 -6.14
C LYS A 94 -19.00 22.05 -5.84
N ALA A 95 -17.98 22.68 -5.26
CA ALA A 95 -16.75 22.02 -4.84
C ALA A 95 -17.04 20.97 -3.76
N LEU A 96 -17.85 21.33 -2.75
CA LEU A 96 -18.26 20.41 -1.68
C LEU A 96 -19.09 19.22 -2.19
N ASP A 97 -20.08 19.48 -3.07
CA ASP A 97 -20.89 18.42 -3.71
C ASP A 97 -20.01 17.48 -4.54
N THR A 98 -19.11 18.05 -5.34
CA THR A 98 -18.16 17.28 -6.15
C THR A 98 -17.28 16.41 -5.27
N PHE A 99 -16.77 16.96 -4.16
CA PHE A 99 -15.95 16.21 -3.21
C PHE A 99 -16.70 15.01 -2.62
N LYS A 100 -17.91 15.22 -2.08
CA LYS A 100 -18.71 14.14 -1.48
C LYS A 100 -19.14 13.07 -2.48
N ARG A 101 -19.49 13.50 -3.70
CA ARG A 101 -19.99 12.62 -4.75
C ARG A 101 -18.89 11.80 -5.41
N LEU A 102 -17.70 12.39 -5.63
CA LEU A 102 -16.65 11.77 -6.44
C LEU A 102 -15.51 11.19 -5.60
N TYR A 103 -15.27 11.64 -4.37
CA TYR A 103 -14.27 11.01 -3.51
C TYR A 103 -14.83 9.70 -2.95
N PRO A 104 -14.22 8.53 -3.21
CA PRO A 104 -14.79 7.27 -2.73
C PRO A 104 -14.73 7.13 -1.21
N ARG A 105 -15.82 6.66 -0.62
CA ARG A 105 -15.98 6.41 0.82
C ARG A 105 -14.88 5.52 1.40
N ASN A 106 -14.49 4.48 0.69
CA ASN A 106 -13.42 3.56 1.07
C ASN A 106 -12.01 4.10 0.79
N ARG A 107 -11.87 5.31 0.21
CA ARG A 107 -10.58 5.98 -0.10
C ARG A 107 -10.38 7.30 0.62
N VAL A 108 -11.42 7.91 1.18
CA VAL A 108 -11.37 9.26 1.78
C VAL A 108 -10.38 9.36 2.95
N TRP A 109 -9.98 8.24 3.54
CA TRP A 109 -8.85 8.17 4.49
C TRP A 109 -7.53 8.68 3.91
N GLN A 110 -7.35 8.68 2.59
CA GLN A 110 -6.15 9.21 1.94
C GLN A 110 -5.99 10.73 2.13
N LEU A 111 -7.03 11.45 2.56
CA LEU A 111 -6.91 12.85 3.00
C LEU A 111 -6.27 13.00 4.39
N ALA A 112 -6.34 11.96 5.22
CA ALA A 112 -5.81 11.94 6.58
C ALA A 112 -4.43 11.30 6.66
N VAL A 113 -4.22 10.24 5.87
CA VAL A 113 -3.01 9.42 5.90
C VAL A 113 -2.06 9.90 4.84
N ASP A 114 -0.81 10.17 5.22
CA ASP A 114 0.22 10.61 4.31
C ASP A 114 0.50 9.56 3.22
N GLY A 115 0.60 9.98 1.96
CA GLY A 115 1.00 9.12 0.84
C GLY A 115 2.27 8.33 1.09
N GLN A 116 3.24 8.90 1.80
CA GLN A 116 4.49 8.22 2.18
C GLN A 116 4.28 6.91 2.97
N TYR A 117 3.16 6.76 3.70
CA TYR A 117 2.91 5.57 4.51
C TYR A 117 2.28 4.41 3.74
N TYR A 118 1.77 4.66 2.54
CA TYR A 118 1.14 3.64 1.70
C TYR A 118 1.70 3.58 0.28
N THR A 119 2.70 4.40 -0.01
CA THR A 119 3.37 4.41 -1.29
C THR A 119 4.00 3.05 -1.62
N ARG A 120 3.77 2.60 -2.85
CA ARG A 120 4.43 1.45 -3.48
C ARG A 120 5.40 1.87 -4.58
N VAL A 121 5.45 3.16 -4.89
CA VAL A 121 6.35 3.70 -5.92
C VAL A 121 7.78 3.70 -5.42
N THR A 122 8.68 3.49 -6.36
CA THR A 122 10.05 3.15 -6.06
C THR A 122 10.85 4.38 -5.68
N GLY A 123 11.92 4.16 -4.93
CA GLY A 123 12.75 5.23 -4.43
C GLY A 123 12.93 5.11 -2.93
N ASN A 124 14.11 4.64 -2.59
CA ASN A 124 14.59 4.30 -1.28
C ASN A 124 14.69 5.53 -0.37
N SER A 125 13.58 6.00 0.17
CA SER A 125 13.61 6.96 1.26
C SER A 125 13.73 6.19 2.57
N ASN A 126 14.57 6.69 3.48
CA ASN A 126 14.46 6.32 4.89
C ASN A 126 13.07 6.70 5.48
N GLU A 127 12.22 7.39 4.69
CA GLU A 127 10.80 7.66 4.95
C GLU A 127 9.88 6.47 4.61
N GLN A 128 10.31 5.49 3.81
CA GLN A 128 9.60 4.21 3.67
C GLN A 128 9.82 3.36 4.94
N SER A 129 9.52 3.94 6.11
CA SER A 129 9.47 3.21 7.36
C SER A 129 8.22 2.32 7.31
N ARG A 130 8.40 1.13 6.73
CA ARG A 130 7.46 0.00 6.67
C ARG A 130 6.42 0.14 5.56
N ARG A 131 6.36 -0.92 4.75
CA ARG A 131 5.31 -1.23 3.75
C ARG A 131 3.99 -1.51 4.47
N ASP A 132 3.51 -0.52 5.19
CA ASP A 132 2.37 -0.65 6.06
C ASP A 132 1.07 -0.60 5.23
N LYS A 133 0.02 -1.27 5.71
CA LYS A 133 -1.28 -1.42 5.04
C LYS A 133 -2.08 -0.10 4.99
N GLY A 134 -1.43 0.99 4.60
CA GLY A 134 -1.93 2.36 4.58
C GLY A 134 -2.67 2.75 5.85
N TRP A 135 -3.94 3.08 5.71
CA TRP A 135 -4.80 3.49 6.81
C TRP A 135 -4.83 2.52 8.00
N LEU A 136 -4.66 1.22 7.77
CA LEU A 136 -4.74 0.24 8.83
C LEU A 136 -3.63 0.42 9.86
N GLN A 137 -2.42 0.75 9.40
CA GLN A 137 -1.33 1.03 10.33
C GLN A 137 -1.51 2.38 11.01
N TYR A 138 -1.93 3.40 10.25
CA TYR A 138 -2.21 4.71 10.81
C TYR A 138 -3.19 4.60 11.99
N GLU A 139 -4.32 3.91 11.78
CA GLU A 139 -5.32 3.64 12.81
C GLU A 139 -4.78 2.75 13.94
N ARG A 140 -3.85 1.83 13.69
CA ARG A 140 -3.22 1.02 14.76
C ARG A 140 -2.26 1.80 15.62
N THR A 141 -1.57 2.78 15.05
CA THR A 141 -0.63 3.64 15.79
C THR A 141 -1.40 4.53 16.75
N GLU A 142 -2.52 5.09 16.31
CA GLU A 142 -3.43 5.90 17.13
C GLU A 142 -4.89 5.46 16.95
N PRO A 143 -5.35 4.44 17.67
CA PRO A 143 -6.72 3.94 17.56
C PRO A 143 -7.75 5.04 17.80
N GLY A 144 -8.74 5.12 16.90
CA GLY A 144 -9.77 6.16 16.87
C GLY A 144 -9.41 7.38 16.04
N SER A 145 -8.15 7.52 15.58
CA SER A 145 -7.68 8.71 14.86
C SER A 145 -8.42 8.97 13.55
N LEU A 146 -8.72 7.94 12.75
CA LEU A 146 -9.45 8.14 11.49
C LEU A 146 -10.91 8.54 11.74
N LYS A 147 -11.57 7.90 12.71
CA LYS A 147 -12.94 8.28 13.08
C LYS A 147 -12.99 9.73 13.59
N ALA A 148 -12.04 10.10 14.45
CA ALA A 148 -11.87 11.44 14.96
C ALA A 148 -11.62 12.47 13.85
N PHE A 149 -10.75 12.13 12.89
CA PHE A 149 -10.52 12.92 11.69
C PHE A 149 -11.81 13.17 10.90
N PHE A 150 -12.62 12.14 10.62
CA PHE A 150 -13.85 12.34 9.84
C PHE A 150 -14.94 13.12 10.58
N ARG A 151 -15.02 13.01 11.92
CA ARG A 151 -15.82 13.94 12.72
C ARG A 151 -15.33 15.38 12.53
N GLY A 152 -14.02 15.59 12.58
CA GLY A 152 -13.38 16.87 12.33
C GLY A 152 -13.62 17.40 10.92
N LEU A 153 -13.58 16.53 9.91
CA LEU A 153 -13.85 16.89 8.51
C LEU A 153 -15.29 17.35 8.33
N ASN A 154 -16.26 16.64 8.91
CA ASN A 154 -17.66 17.05 8.87
C ASN A 154 -17.87 18.39 9.60
N GLN A 155 -17.20 18.60 10.73
CA GLN A 155 -17.22 19.88 11.43
C GLN A 155 -16.57 21.00 10.60
N ALA A 156 -15.45 20.72 9.93
CA ALA A 156 -14.74 21.64 9.05
C ALA A 156 -15.54 22.02 7.81
N LEU A 157 -16.42 21.15 7.32
CA LEU A 157 -17.24 21.42 6.12
C LEU A 157 -18.63 21.95 6.46
N LYS A 158 -18.99 22.01 7.75
CA LYS A 158 -20.22 22.64 8.21
C LYS A 158 -20.15 24.14 7.95
N ASN A 159 -21.25 24.72 7.46
CA ASN A 159 -21.35 26.15 7.13
C ASN A 159 -20.21 26.61 6.21
N ILE A 160 -20.07 25.97 5.04
CA ILE A 160 -19.00 26.30 4.07
C ILE A 160 -19.07 27.75 3.55
N ASP A 161 -20.22 28.41 3.71
CA ASP A 161 -20.41 29.83 3.38
C ASP A 161 -19.68 30.80 4.31
N ASP A 162 -19.31 30.36 5.52
CA ASP A 162 -18.63 31.20 6.51
C ASP A 162 -17.13 31.34 6.20
N LYS A 163 -16.79 32.39 5.45
CA LYS A 163 -15.46 32.68 4.88
C LYS A 163 -14.39 33.07 5.88
N GLU A 164 -14.73 33.27 7.15
CA GLU A 164 -13.77 33.71 8.15
C GLU A 164 -13.24 32.53 8.98
N ILE A 165 -11.96 32.59 9.30
CA ILE A 165 -11.32 31.72 10.29
C ILE A 165 -11.55 32.36 11.67
N SER A 166 -11.76 31.53 12.69
CA SER A 166 -11.85 31.98 14.08
C SER A 166 -11.12 31.02 15.02
N HIS A 167 -10.80 31.48 16.23
CA HIS A 167 -10.25 30.63 17.29
C HIS A 167 -11.20 29.50 17.64
N GLU A 168 -12.50 29.77 17.71
CA GLU A 168 -13.53 28.79 18.04
C GLU A 168 -13.57 27.66 17.00
N LEU A 169 -13.46 27.98 15.71
CA LEU A 169 -13.38 26.97 14.66
C LEU A 169 -12.11 26.12 14.84
N ILE A 170 -10.95 26.75 14.97
CA ILE A 170 -9.67 26.06 15.11
C ILE A 170 -9.67 25.13 16.33
N LYS A 171 -10.10 25.62 17.49
CA LYS A 171 -10.21 24.86 18.73
C LYS A 171 -11.20 23.70 18.61
N ALA A 172 -12.34 23.90 17.94
CA ALA A 172 -13.32 22.84 17.69
C ALA A 172 -12.78 21.73 16.77
N LEU A 173 -12.00 22.09 15.73
CA LEU A 173 -11.33 21.11 14.87
C LEU A 173 -10.30 20.30 15.66
N HIS A 174 -9.48 20.97 16.48
CA HIS A 174 -8.52 20.30 17.35
C HIS A 174 -9.20 19.36 18.36
N GLU A 175 -10.32 19.77 18.98
CA GLU A 175 -11.10 18.89 19.86
C GLU A 175 -11.55 17.63 19.10
N CYS A 176 -12.06 17.77 17.87
CA CYS A 176 -12.55 16.62 17.10
C CYS A 176 -11.47 15.56 16.84
N VAL A 177 -10.24 15.98 16.52
CA VAL A 177 -9.13 15.08 16.17
C VAL A 177 -8.34 14.56 17.37
N THR A 178 -8.63 15.07 18.57
CA THR A 178 -7.94 14.63 19.80
C THR A 178 -8.84 13.87 20.77
N LYS A 179 -10.14 14.15 20.75
CA LYS A 179 -11.11 13.49 21.61
C LYS A 179 -11.32 12.03 21.21
N ASP A 180 -11.30 11.13 22.20
CA ASP A 180 -11.48 9.68 22.01
C ASP A 180 -10.41 9.02 21.12
N VAL A 181 -9.23 9.63 20.98
CA VAL A 181 -8.09 9.05 20.24
C VAL A 181 -7.06 8.54 21.22
N PHE A 182 -6.66 7.27 21.07
CA PHE A 182 -5.63 6.66 21.88
C PHE A 182 -4.24 6.97 21.33
N GLY A 183 -3.25 7.12 22.22
CA GLY A 183 -1.85 7.34 21.84
C GLY A 183 -1.43 8.81 21.71
N ILE A 184 -2.36 9.75 21.86
CA ILE A 184 -2.05 11.18 21.93
C ILE A 184 -1.21 11.49 23.17
N ASN A 185 -0.33 12.49 23.03
CA ASN A 185 0.53 12.95 24.12
C ASN A 185 -0.25 13.19 25.42
N ALA A 186 0.24 12.62 26.52
CA ALA A 186 -0.39 12.81 27.82
C ALA A 186 -0.27 14.28 28.27
N GLY A 187 -1.37 14.84 28.77
CA GLY A 187 -1.38 16.21 29.31
C GLY A 187 -1.61 17.31 28.29
N ILE A 188 -2.01 17.00 27.05
CA ILE A 188 -2.47 18.04 26.12
C ILE A 188 -3.79 18.67 26.58
N ASN A 189 -3.97 19.94 26.24
CA ASN A 189 -5.25 20.63 26.40
C ASN A 189 -6.14 20.32 25.20
N ILE A 190 -7.08 19.39 25.35
CA ILE A 190 -8.02 19.01 24.28
C ILE A 190 -8.86 20.23 23.89
N GLY A 191 -8.83 20.59 22.61
CA GLY A 191 -9.56 21.75 22.09
C GLY A 191 -9.06 23.11 22.59
N ASP A 192 -7.88 23.20 23.18
CA ASP A 192 -7.34 24.49 23.65
C ASP A 192 -5.83 24.57 23.44
N TYR A 193 -5.28 25.78 23.44
CA TYR A 193 -3.85 25.98 23.23
C TYR A 193 -3.01 25.41 24.37
N ARG A 194 -1.77 25.02 24.04
CA ARG A 194 -0.82 24.53 25.04
C ARG A 194 -0.40 25.65 25.99
N ASP A 195 -0.16 25.28 27.24
CA ASP A 195 0.37 26.13 28.30
C ASP A 195 1.88 25.90 28.56
N SER A 196 2.49 25.03 27.76
CA SER A 196 3.90 24.61 27.86
C SER A 196 4.58 24.68 26.50
N GLU A 197 5.91 24.70 26.49
CA GLU A 197 6.69 24.82 25.25
C GLU A 197 6.71 23.53 24.43
N ALA A 198 6.58 23.66 23.10
CA ALA A 198 6.61 22.54 22.17
C ALA A 198 7.90 22.53 21.35
N THR A 199 8.51 21.36 21.24
CA THR A 199 9.67 21.14 20.36
C THR A 199 9.50 19.89 19.53
N PHE A 200 9.96 19.92 18.29
CA PHE A 200 9.97 18.77 17.40
C PHE A 200 11.22 18.75 16.53
N ALA A 201 11.54 17.60 15.96
CA ALA A 201 12.70 17.42 15.10
C ALA A 201 12.29 17.49 13.63
N ILE A 202 13.10 18.16 12.82
CA ILE A 202 12.97 18.22 11.37
C ILE A 202 14.24 17.61 10.76
N ASP A 203 14.09 16.50 10.06
CA ASP A 203 15.20 15.71 9.49
C ASP A 203 15.39 16.07 8.01
N VAL A 204 16.62 16.45 7.64
CA VAL A 204 16.97 16.80 6.24
C VAL A 204 16.76 15.59 5.31
N LYS A 205 17.00 14.38 5.80
CA LYS A 205 16.88 13.13 5.02
C LYS A 205 15.44 12.78 4.67
N GLN A 206 14.47 13.38 5.36
CA GLN A 206 13.05 13.26 5.01
C GLN A 206 12.69 14.13 3.79
N GLY A 207 13.60 14.98 3.29
CA GLY A 207 13.30 15.84 2.15
C GLY A 207 12.08 16.72 2.41
N ARG A 208 11.90 17.15 3.66
CA ARG A 208 10.89 18.11 4.11
C ARG A 208 11.43 19.55 4.13
N ILE A 209 12.73 19.69 3.85
CA ILE A 209 13.49 20.94 3.97
C ILE A 209 13.98 21.33 2.59
N THR A 210 13.73 22.58 2.21
CA THR A 210 14.38 23.22 1.06
C THR A 210 15.20 24.40 1.55
N GLN A 211 16.15 24.86 0.73
CA GLN A 211 16.91 26.07 1.05
C GLN A 211 15.97 27.27 1.19
N GLU A 212 15.05 27.44 0.23
CA GLU A 212 14.04 28.50 0.22
C GLU A 212 13.16 28.50 1.47
N GLY A 213 12.59 27.35 1.85
CA GLY A 213 11.71 27.25 3.01
C GLY A 213 12.44 27.46 4.34
N LEU A 214 13.70 27.02 4.45
CA LEU A 214 14.51 27.34 5.64
C LEU A 214 14.93 28.81 5.67
N THR A 215 15.22 29.43 4.52
CA THR A 215 15.47 30.87 4.42
C THR A 215 14.26 31.68 4.87
N ASP A 216 13.06 31.30 4.43
CA ASP A 216 11.80 31.92 4.86
C ASP A 216 11.61 31.81 6.38
N LEU A 217 11.77 30.61 6.95
CA LEU A 217 11.69 30.41 8.39
C LEU A 217 12.68 31.32 9.15
N LEU A 218 13.94 31.38 8.71
CA LEU A 218 14.97 32.22 9.32
C LEU A 218 14.62 33.71 9.24
N ASN A 219 14.05 34.17 8.12
CA ASN A 219 13.58 35.54 7.97
C ASN A 219 12.46 35.85 8.97
N LYS A 220 11.46 34.97 9.10
CA LYS A 220 10.34 35.17 10.04
C LYS A 220 10.81 35.19 11.50
N ILE A 221 11.79 34.36 11.86
CA ILE A 221 12.42 34.39 13.19
C ILE A 221 13.17 35.71 13.40
N GLU A 222 14.01 36.13 12.45
CA GLU A 222 14.78 37.38 12.56
C GLU A 222 13.87 38.62 12.66
N ASN A 223 12.71 38.58 12.01
CA ASN A 223 11.70 39.64 12.03
C ASN A 223 10.72 39.57 13.22
N ASN A 224 10.80 38.54 14.07
CA ASN A 224 9.86 38.27 15.18
C ASN A 224 8.40 38.03 14.74
N GLU A 225 8.19 37.53 13.52
CA GLU A 225 6.86 37.25 12.98
C GLU A 225 6.21 35.99 13.60
N LEU A 226 7.01 35.13 14.22
CA LEU A 226 6.56 33.92 14.93
C LEU A 226 6.61 34.07 16.46
N GLY A 227 6.87 35.28 16.95
CA GLY A 227 6.95 35.60 18.38
C GLY A 227 8.34 36.02 18.79
N SER A 228 8.38 36.85 19.82
CA SER A 228 9.64 37.45 20.30
C SER A 228 10.28 36.65 21.43
N GLY A 229 9.52 35.74 22.06
CA GLY A 229 9.95 35.05 23.28
C GLY A 229 10.05 35.97 24.50
N LEU A 230 9.53 37.19 24.39
CA LEU A 230 9.55 38.19 25.43
C LEU A 230 8.15 38.33 26.03
N ASP A 231 8.05 38.55 27.34
CA ASP A 231 6.78 38.94 27.95
C ASP A 231 6.34 40.35 27.47
N ASP A 232 5.11 40.76 27.79
CA ASP A 232 4.58 42.10 27.46
C ASP A 232 5.45 43.27 27.98
N ASN A 233 6.35 43.00 28.93
CA ASN A 233 7.30 43.97 29.48
C ASN A 233 8.71 43.86 28.87
N ARG A 234 8.89 43.03 27.84
CA ARG A 234 10.17 42.71 27.20
C ARG A 234 11.22 42.09 28.14
N GLN A 235 10.81 41.42 29.21
CA GLN A 235 11.73 40.73 30.12
C GLN A 235 11.91 39.27 29.73
N VAL A 236 13.17 38.84 29.68
CA VAL A 236 13.54 37.43 29.50
C VAL A 236 13.18 36.69 30.78
N LEU A 237 12.17 35.82 30.73
CA LEU A 237 11.88 34.89 31.82
C LEU A 237 13.03 33.88 31.92
N PHE A 238 13.43 33.49 33.12
CA PHE A 238 14.46 32.45 33.33
C PHE A 238 13.88 31.41 34.29
N ASP A 239 13.59 30.19 33.80
CA ASP A 239 13.31 29.05 34.66
C ASP A 239 14.57 28.19 34.85
N LYS A 240 15.03 28.06 36.10
CA LYS A 240 16.26 27.35 36.49
C LYS A 240 16.06 25.84 36.71
N SER A 241 14.86 25.29 36.54
CA SER A 241 14.53 23.95 37.03
C SER A 241 14.62 22.79 36.01
N SER A 242 14.73 23.06 34.70
CA SER A 242 14.54 22.03 33.65
C SER A 242 15.79 21.27 33.20
N GLY A 243 17.00 21.64 33.62
CA GLY A 243 18.25 20.94 33.26
C GLY A 243 18.65 21.04 31.77
N LEU A 244 17.81 21.65 30.92
CA LEU A 244 18.19 22.33 29.68
C LEU A 244 18.72 23.73 30.06
N PRO A 245 19.52 24.41 29.20
CA PRO A 245 19.79 25.84 29.39
C PRO A 245 18.45 26.54 29.64
N ALA A 246 18.36 27.29 30.75
CA ALA A 246 17.12 27.88 31.24
C ALA A 246 16.31 28.48 30.09
N GLY A 247 15.09 27.95 29.92
CA GLY A 247 14.10 28.22 28.87
C GLY A 247 14.58 29.12 27.73
N ILE A 248 14.77 28.53 26.55
CA ILE A 248 14.54 29.29 25.33
C ILE A 248 13.08 29.74 25.44
N PHE A 249 12.83 31.01 25.75
CA PHE A 249 11.51 31.60 25.61
C PHE A 249 11.47 32.16 24.19
N GLY A 250 10.51 31.70 23.39
CA GLY A 250 10.37 32.10 21.99
C GLY A 250 10.69 31.00 20.98
N VAL A 251 10.65 31.38 19.69
CA VAL A 251 10.90 30.46 18.58
C VAL A 251 12.38 30.18 18.46
N ALA A 252 12.74 28.90 18.35
CA ALA A 252 14.13 28.55 18.17
C ALA A 252 14.45 27.40 17.24
N LEU A 253 15.66 27.50 16.67
CA LEU A 253 16.23 26.49 15.79
C LEU A 253 17.49 25.92 16.45
N VAL A 254 17.38 24.81 17.18
CA VAL A 254 18.52 24.17 17.81
C VAL A 254 19.11 23.14 16.86
N VAL A 255 20.30 23.42 16.35
CA VAL A 255 21.00 22.51 15.44
C VAL A 255 21.86 21.53 16.24
N GLY A 256 21.67 20.23 16.02
CA GLY A 256 22.33 19.17 16.77
C GLY A 256 23.25 18.31 15.92
N ILE A 257 24.40 17.91 16.48
CA ILE A 257 25.28 16.89 15.89
C ILE A 257 24.90 15.55 16.53
N GLY A 258 24.19 14.68 15.81
CA GLY A 258 23.91 13.34 16.33
C GLY A 258 23.13 12.45 15.37
N SER A 259 23.71 11.30 15.03
CA SER A 259 22.99 10.16 14.44
C SER A 259 22.80 9.10 15.52
N GLY A 260 21.79 9.27 16.37
CA GLY A 260 21.47 8.31 17.43
C GLY A 260 20.68 8.92 18.59
N SER A 261 20.07 8.07 19.42
CA SER A 261 19.20 8.41 20.55
C SER A 261 19.87 9.19 21.70
N LEU A 262 21.13 9.61 21.54
CA LEU A 262 21.78 10.62 22.37
C LEU A 262 21.94 11.89 21.52
N TRP A 263 20.92 12.74 21.53
CA TRP A 263 21.10 14.16 21.23
C TRP A 263 21.85 14.76 22.43
N SER A 264 23.16 14.55 22.51
CA SER A 264 23.99 15.33 23.42
C SER A 264 23.92 16.76 22.91
N VAL A 265 23.24 17.62 23.66
CA VAL A 265 23.27 19.08 23.47
C VAL A 265 24.75 19.48 23.58
N LEU A 266 25.45 19.55 22.45
CA LEU A 266 26.70 20.29 22.41
C LEU A 266 26.32 21.76 22.66
N PRO A 267 27.10 22.51 23.45
CA PRO A 267 26.76 23.89 23.84
C PRO A 267 26.68 24.89 22.69
N THR A 268 26.94 24.49 21.44
CA THR A 268 26.79 25.32 20.24
C THR A 268 25.33 25.39 19.79
N ALA A 269 24.41 25.54 20.73
CA ALA A 269 23.02 25.83 20.41
C ALA A 269 22.96 27.20 19.74
N PHE A 270 22.26 27.30 18.61
CA PHE A 270 21.71 28.59 18.19
C PHE A 270 20.71 28.98 19.28
N ASP A 271 21.14 29.80 20.24
CA ASP A 271 20.23 30.49 21.14
C ASP A 271 19.61 31.63 20.33
N SER A 272 18.59 31.28 19.55
CA SER A 272 18.06 32.09 18.45
C SER A 272 17.11 33.18 18.93
N THR A 273 17.55 33.97 19.90
CA THR A 273 17.15 35.38 19.88
C THR A 273 17.62 35.98 18.55
N THR A 274 16.94 36.99 18.00
CA THR A 274 17.35 37.70 16.76
C THR A 274 18.85 38.07 16.77
N ILE A 275 19.36 38.37 17.96
CA ILE A 275 20.77 38.68 18.22
C ILE A 275 21.67 37.47 17.90
N GLY A 276 21.28 36.25 18.29
CA GLY A 276 22.04 35.02 18.05
C GLY A 276 22.15 34.60 16.58
N ILE A 277 21.07 34.76 15.77
CA ILE A 277 21.14 34.46 14.33
C ILE A 277 22.14 35.39 13.65
N LYS A 278 22.05 36.70 13.93
CA LYS A 278 22.95 37.70 13.34
C LYS A 278 24.41 37.46 13.73
N GLU A 279 24.69 37.25 15.01
CA GLU A 279 26.04 36.97 15.50
C GLU A 279 26.62 35.70 14.86
N LYS A 280 25.81 34.64 14.70
CA LYS A 280 26.27 33.40 14.09
C LYS A 280 26.55 33.55 12.59
N LYS A 281 25.76 34.33 11.85
CA LYS A 281 26.06 34.67 10.45
C LYS A 281 27.40 35.39 10.33
N GLU A 282 27.66 36.37 11.22
CA GLU A 282 28.93 37.10 11.24
C GLU A 282 30.13 36.22 11.63
N GLU A 283 29.94 35.26 12.54
CA GLU A 283 30.94 34.25 12.91
C GLU A 283 31.29 33.35 11.72
N LEU A 284 30.30 32.70 11.12
CA LEU A 284 30.49 31.77 9.99
C LEU A 284 31.08 32.47 8.76
N MET A 285 30.67 33.72 8.48
CA MET A 285 31.26 34.51 7.39
C MET A 285 32.74 34.81 7.66
N ARG A 286 33.10 35.11 8.92
CA ARG A 286 34.49 35.38 9.33
C ARG A 286 35.37 34.12 9.26
N GLU A 287 34.78 32.96 9.51
CA GLU A 287 35.43 31.65 9.37
C GLU A 287 35.52 31.18 7.91
N GLY A 288 34.80 31.83 6.99
CA GLY A 288 34.76 31.48 5.57
C GLY A 288 33.87 30.27 5.26
N GLU A 289 33.01 29.88 6.21
CA GLU A 289 32.08 28.75 6.09
C GLU A 289 30.83 29.11 5.26
N ILE A 290 30.47 30.40 5.24
CA ILE A 290 29.41 30.95 4.38
C ILE A 290 29.91 32.13 3.55
N LYS A 291 29.26 32.34 2.39
CA LYS A 291 29.67 33.33 1.39
C LYS A 291 29.35 34.77 1.81
N ASP A 292 28.27 34.98 2.56
CA ASP A 292 27.80 36.27 3.06
C ASP A 292 26.88 36.10 4.28
N THR A 293 26.32 37.20 4.80
CA THR A 293 25.43 37.23 5.99
C THR A 293 23.93 37.13 5.65
N SER A 294 23.58 36.61 4.48
CA SER A 294 22.18 36.33 4.13
C SER A 294 21.66 35.08 4.85
N ASN A 295 20.35 35.03 5.07
CA ASN A 295 19.68 33.81 5.57
C ASN A 295 19.66 32.69 4.53
N GLU A 296 19.86 33.01 3.24
CA GLU A 296 20.05 32.03 2.17
C GLU A 296 21.38 31.28 2.30
N ALA A 297 22.47 32.01 2.54
CA ALA A 297 23.79 31.42 2.79
C ALA A 297 23.80 30.59 4.09
N LEU A 298 23.11 31.07 5.13
CA LEU A 298 22.95 30.33 6.38
C LEU A 298 22.12 29.05 6.18
N ALA A 299 21.03 29.08 5.41
CA ALA A 299 20.22 27.91 5.10
C ALA A 299 21.00 26.85 4.30
N GLU A 300 21.76 27.26 3.28
CA GLU A 300 22.66 26.39 2.49
C GLU A 300 23.64 25.66 3.42
N TYR A 301 24.26 26.40 4.33
CA TYR A 301 25.16 25.86 5.35
C TYR A 301 24.44 24.88 6.26
N ILE A 302 23.25 25.23 6.75
CA ILE A 302 22.52 24.38 7.69
C ILE A 302 22.19 23.00 7.08
N ILE A 303 21.65 23.02 5.86
CA ILE A 303 21.25 21.79 5.16
C ILE A 303 22.47 20.92 4.83
N THR A 304 23.61 21.54 4.52
CA THR A 304 24.82 20.82 4.12
C THR A 304 25.54 20.19 5.31
N GLN A 305 25.61 20.91 6.44
CA GLN A 305 26.41 20.47 7.60
C GLN A 305 25.66 19.50 8.51
N TRP A 306 24.33 19.59 8.59
CA TRP A 306 23.56 18.86 9.58
C TRP A 306 22.49 17.95 8.97
N GLY A 307 22.29 16.79 9.61
CA GLY A 307 21.28 15.84 9.17
C GLY A 307 19.85 16.18 9.62
N GLY A 308 19.68 17.19 10.46
CA GLY A 308 18.39 17.63 11.01
C GLY A 308 18.58 18.63 12.14
N TYR A 309 17.50 19.25 12.58
CA TYR A 309 17.48 20.23 13.66
C TYR A 309 16.22 20.09 14.51
N ARG A 310 16.26 20.64 15.72
CA ARG A 310 15.07 20.80 16.55
C ARG A 310 14.50 22.20 16.37
N TYR A 311 13.21 22.25 16.11
CA TYR A 311 12.45 23.48 16.10
C TYR A 311 11.64 23.58 17.39
N GLN A 312 11.65 24.76 17.99
CA GLN A 312 10.79 25.14 19.08
C GLN A 312 9.75 26.13 18.54
N GLY A 313 8.46 25.81 18.73
CA GLY A 313 7.36 26.66 18.31
C GLY A 313 7.26 27.96 19.12
N THR A 314 6.26 28.78 18.82
CA THR A 314 5.99 30.05 19.51
C THR A 314 5.84 29.87 21.02
N SER A 315 6.27 30.82 21.84
CA SER A 315 6.08 30.69 23.29
C SER A 315 4.60 30.54 23.66
N ALA A 316 4.29 29.67 24.63
CA ALA A 316 2.92 29.44 25.07
C ALA A 316 2.17 30.72 25.48
N LEU A 317 2.91 31.73 25.97
CA LEU A 317 2.38 33.03 26.38
C LEU A 317 1.98 33.93 25.20
N GLU A 318 2.57 33.72 24.01
CA GLU A 318 2.33 34.54 22.83
C GLU A 318 1.36 33.90 21.82
N ILE A 319 1.04 32.60 21.97
CA ILE A 319 0.23 31.84 21.00
C ILE A 319 -1.04 32.60 20.61
N GLU A 320 -1.85 33.02 21.59
CA GLU A 320 -3.15 33.62 21.29
C GLU A 320 -3.01 34.94 20.51
N ARG A 321 -2.02 35.77 20.84
CA ARG A 321 -1.73 37.02 20.13
C ARG A 321 -1.34 36.75 18.68
N ILE A 322 -0.41 35.82 18.45
CA ILE A 322 0.12 35.55 17.10
C ILE A 322 -0.92 34.83 16.25
N MET A 323 -1.67 33.89 16.82
CA MET A 323 -2.80 33.26 16.16
C MET A 323 -3.83 34.30 15.72
N ASN A 324 -4.14 35.30 16.56
CA ASN A 324 -5.03 36.41 16.19
C ASN A 324 -4.51 37.21 14.99
N GLU A 325 -3.21 37.51 14.95
CA GLU A 325 -2.58 38.24 13.84
C GLU A 325 -2.67 37.48 12.51
N VAL A 326 -2.39 36.17 12.53
CA VAL A 326 -2.48 35.30 11.35
C VAL A 326 -3.94 35.16 10.87
N ILE A 327 -4.88 34.94 11.79
CA ILE A 327 -6.31 34.85 11.48
C ILE A 327 -6.81 36.16 10.85
N ALA A 328 -6.48 37.30 11.46
CA ALA A 328 -6.86 38.62 10.94
C ALA A 328 -6.28 38.85 9.54
N HIS A 329 -5.01 38.51 9.33
CA HIS A 329 -4.36 38.61 8.02
C HIS A 329 -5.10 37.82 6.94
N TYR A 330 -5.42 36.54 7.20
CA TYR A 330 -6.17 35.71 6.25
C TYR A 330 -7.53 36.32 5.94
N ASN A 331 -8.32 36.61 6.99
CA ASN A 331 -9.69 37.12 6.87
C ASN A 331 -9.76 38.46 6.13
N ASP A 332 -8.75 39.31 6.29
CA ASP A 332 -8.67 40.59 5.59
C ASP A 332 -8.29 40.44 4.13
N LYS A 333 -7.34 39.55 3.82
CA LYS A 333 -6.82 39.39 2.45
C LYS A 333 -7.77 38.62 1.55
N ILE A 334 -8.35 37.52 2.03
CA ILE A 334 -9.18 36.62 1.21
C ILE A 334 -10.39 37.32 0.58
N LYS A 335 -10.86 38.42 1.17
CA LYS A 335 -12.00 39.23 0.69
C LYS A 335 -11.77 39.87 -0.68
N TYR A 336 -10.51 40.06 -1.08
CA TYR A 336 -10.15 40.83 -2.27
C TYR A 336 -9.43 40.03 -3.35
N LEU A 337 -9.00 38.80 -3.04
CA LEU A 337 -8.28 37.96 -3.99
C LEU A 337 -9.24 37.33 -4.99
N THR A 338 -8.84 37.31 -6.25
CA THR A 338 -9.57 36.65 -7.35
C THR A 338 -8.70 35.75 -8.19
N ASP A 339 -7.38 35.94 -8.15
CA ASP A 339 -6.44 35.05 -8.81
C ASP A 339 -6.36 33.71 -8.04
N PRO A 340 -6.59 32.56 -8.71
CA PRO A 340 -6.51 31.26 -8.06
C PRO A 340 -5.18 31.01 -7.34
N ASP A 341 -4.05 31.40 -7.94
CA ASP A 341 -2.73 31.13 -7.36
C ASP A 341 -2.45 32.03 -6.17
N GLU A 342 -2.93 33.28 -6.16
CA GLU A 342 -2.86 34.16 -4.98
C GLU A 342 -3.70 33.62 -3.83
N ILE A 343 -4.87 33.03 -4.10
CA ILE A 343 -5.71 32.39 -3.08
C ILE A 343 -5.01 31.16 -2.51
N LEU A 344 -4.42 30.31 -3.36
CA LEU A 344 -3.68 29.13 -2.92
C LEU A 344 -2.45 29.52 -2.10
N GLU A 345 -1.74 30.57 -2.49
CA GLU A 345 -0.59 31.09 -1.74
C GLU A 345 -1.02 31.61 -0.36
N LEU A 346 -2.12 32.35 -0.28
CA LEU A 346 -2.66 32.81 1.00
C LEU A 346 -3.06 31.64 1.91
N ILE A 347 -3.72 30.62 1.37
CA ILE A 347 -4.09 29.41 2.13
C ILE A 347 -2.84 28.68 2.61
N GLY A 348 -1.89 28.46 1.72
CA GLY A 348 -0.65 27.75 2.00
C GLY A 348 0.19 28.43 3.08
N THR A 349 0.43 29.73 2.93
CA THR A 349 1.19 30.54 3.92
C THR A 349 0.47 30.65 5.26
N THR A 350 -0.86 30.71 5.27
CA THR A 350 -1.65 30.71 6.51
C THR A 350 -1.52 29.38 7.25
N THR A 351 -1.64 28.25 6.53
CA THR A 351 -1.42 26.91 7.10
C THR A 351 0.02 26.75 7.61
N GLU A 352 1.01 27.23 6.85
CA GLU A 352 2.42 27.24 7.25
C GLU A 352 2.64 27.98 8.58
N CYS A 353 2.08 29.19 8.70
CA CYS A 353 2.19 29.98 9.92
C CYS A 353 1.58 29.25 11.12
N PHE A 354 0.42 28.60 10.98
CA PHE A 354 -0.17 27.84 12.07
C PHE A 354 0.67 26.62 12.49
N GLU A 355 1.23 25.88 11.53
CA GLU A 355 2.13 24.75 11.85
C GLU A 355 3.41 25.19 12.57
N ARG A 356 4.00 26.31 12.14
CA ARG A 356 5.20 26.90 12.77
C ARG A 356 4.91 27.49 14.15
N ILE A 357 3.76 28.13 14.37
CA ILE A 357 3.36 28.57 15.72
C ILE A 357 3.25 27.35 16.65
N HIS A 358 2.76 26.23 16.10
CA HIS A 358 2.57 24.97 16.80
C HIS A 358 1.75 25.15 18.10
N PRO A 359 0.53 25.70 18.01
CA PRO A 359 -0.22 26.19 19.17
C PRO A 359 -0.81 25.07 20.06
N PHE A 360 -0.88 23.84 19.56
CA PHE A 360 -1.37 22.68 20.32
C PHE A 360 -0.22 21.78 20.77
N GLY A 361 -0.44 21.01 21.84
CA GLY A 361 0.57 20.05 22.33
C GLY A 361 0.71 18.79 21.47
N ASP A 362 -0.24 18.54 20.57
CA ASP A 362 -0.25 17.46 19.59
C ASP A 362 -1.24 17.80 18.47
N ALA A 363 -1.29 16.99 17.41
CA ALA A 363 -2.29 17.04 16.34
C ALA A 363 -2.39 18.37 15.56
N ASN A 364 -1.34 19.19 15.55
CA ASN A 364 -1.25 20.42 14.74
C ASN A 364 -1.47 20.09 13.24
N GLY A 365 -0.66 19.19 12.67
CA GLY A 365 -0.80 18.73 11.27
C GLY A 365 -2.22 18.29 10.88
N ARG A 366 -2.87 17.48 11.73
CA ARG A 366 -4.25 17.03 11.49
C ARG A 366 -5.23 18.21 11.50
N THR A 367 -5.03 19.16 12.41
CA THR A 367 -5.90 20.33 12.58
C THR A 367 -5.73 21.31 11.42
N PHE A 368 -4.50 21.72 11.10
CA PHE A 368 -4.29 22.79 10.13
C PHE A 368 -4.12 22.29 8.71
N VAL A 369 -3.31 21.24 8.48
CA VAL A 369 -3.05 20.71 7.13
C VAL A 369 -4.18 19.81 6.64
N ASN A 370 -4.63 18.83 7.43
CA ASN A 370 -5.62 17.87 6.93
C ASN A 370 -7.06 18.39 7.02
N LEU A 371 -7.40 19.26 7.99
CA LEU A 371 -8.75 19.77 8.17
C LEU A 371 -8.93 21.23 7.72
N LEU A 372 -8.28 22.19 8.38
CA LEU A 372 -8.52 23.61 8.11
C LEU A 372 -8.18 23.97 6.67
N GLN A 373 -7.00 23.58 6.18
CA GLN A 373 -6.61 23.82 4.78
C GLN A 373 -7.65 23.27 3.80
N ASN A 374 -8.12 22.04 3.98
CA ASN A 374 -9.11 21.44 3.09
C ASN A 374 -10.48 22.16 3.17
N ARG A 375 -10.87 22.67 4.34
CA ARG A 375 -12.01 23.60 4.44
C ARG A 375 -11.77 24.83 3.57
N LEU A 376 -10.63 25.50 3.73
CA LEU A 376 -10.33 26.75 3.01
C LEU A 376 -10.25 26.53 1.50
N LEU A 377 -9.72 25.39 1.04
CA LEU A 377 -9.70 25.01 -0.37
C LEU A 377 -11.12 24.87 -0.92
N ILE A 378 -11.96 24.05 -0.29
CA ILE A 378 -13.35 23.80 -0.73
C ILE A 378 -14.18 25.08 -0.65
N GLN A 379 -13.99 25.88 0.40
CA GLN A 379 -14.63 27.17 0.58
C GLN A 379 -14.29 28.19 -0.50
N ASN A 380 -13.14 28.05 -1.16
CA ASN A 380 -12.74 28.88 -2.29
C ASN A 380 -12.92 28.16 -3.62
N GLY A 381 -13.70 27.08 -3.67
CA GLY A 381 -14.10 26.42 -4.89
C GLY A 381 -13.14 25.35 -5.41
N PHE A 382 -12.05 25.08 -4.70
CA PHE A 382 -11.06 24.06 -5.07
C PHE A 382 -11.43 22.67 -4.54
N PRO A 383 -10.95 21.58 -5.15
CA PRO A 383 -10.99 20.27 -4.50
C PRO A 383 -10.09 20.26 -3.25
N PRO A 384 -10.28 19.31 -2.31
CA PRO A 384 -9.32 19.11 -1.23
C PRO A 384 -7.97 18.63 -1.79
N ALA A 385 -6.94 18.60 -0.94
CA ALA A 385 -5.60 18.18 -1.29
C ALA A 385 -5.24 16.83 -0.64
N THR A 386 -5.06 15.79 -1.47
CA THR A 386 -4.53 14.48 -1.05
C THR A 386 -3.00 14.51 -1.10
N LEU A 387 -2.34 14.73 0.04
CA LEU A 387 -0.90 14.99 0.11
C LEU A 387 -0.05 13.71 0.26
N PHE A 388 1.10 13.69 -0.42
CA PHE A 388 2.09 12.62 -0.24
C PHE A 388 2.83 12.73 1.09
N GLN A 389 3.29 13.93 1.42
CA GLN A 389 3.97 14.28 2.66
C GLN A 389 3.38 15.60 3.15
N PRO A 390 2.42 15.58 4.09
CA PRO A 390 1.83 16.80 4.64
C PRO A 390 2.78 17.55 5.57
N ASN A 391 3.82 16.90 6.10
CA ASN A 391 4.82 17.51 6.99
C ASN A 391 5.86 18.33 6.23
N VAL A 392 5.42 19.15 5.25
CA VAL A 392 6.26 20.07 4.47
C VAL A 392 6.03 21.54 4.86
N TYR A 393 5.00 21.83 5.65
CA TYR A 393 4.65 23.18 6.08
C TYR A 393 5.60 23.79 7.12
N ASP A 394 6.62 23.06 7.56
CA ASP A 394 7.63 23.65 8.44
C ASP A 394 8.66 24.47 7.65
N VAL A 395 9.27 23.91 6.61
CA VAL A 395 10.51 24.44 6.00
C VAL A 395 10.69 24.09 4.52
N PHE A 396 9.60 23.83 3.80
CA PHE A 396 9.65 23.46 2.38
C PHE A 396 9.38 24.62 1.41
N GLY A 397 8.50 25.56 1.77
CA GLY A 397 8.01 26.62 0.87
C GLY A 397 7.13 26.09 -0.28
N ASN A 398 7.04 26.82 -1.40
CA ASN A 398 6.36 26.40 -2.64
C ASN A 398 4.91 25.93 -2.46
N HIS A 399 4.13 26.59 -1.60
CA HIS A 399 2.83 26.07 -1.17
C HIS A 399 1.84 25.87 -2.32
N VAL A 400 1.76 26.81 -3.28
CA VAL A 400 0.88 26.67 -4.46
C VAL A 400 1.15 25.36 -5.20
N ALA A 401 2.42 25.02 -5.42
CA ALA A 401 2.80 23.83 -6.16
C ALA A 401 2.55 22.54 -5.34
N VAL A 402 2.70 22.58 -4.01
CA VAL A 402 2.32 21.47 -3.11
C VAL A 402 0.80 21.25 -3.14
N LEU A 403 0.02 22.31 -3.02
CA LEU A 403 -1.45 22.27 -3.03
C LEU A 403 -1.98 21.76 -4.37
N LYS A 404 -1.49 22.31 -5.50
CA LYS A 404 -1.87 21.84 -6.84
C LYS A 404 -1.55 20.37 -7.04
N ARG A 405 -0.41 19.88 -6.54
CA ARG A 405 -0.11 18.44 -6.58
C ARG A 405 -1.13 17.64 -5.77
N GLY A 406 -1.42 18.07 -4.55
CA GLY A 406 -2.40 17.40 -3.70
C GLY A 406 -3.79 17.32 -4.34
N MET A 407 -4.23 18.40 -5.00
CA MET A 407 -5.49 18.44 -5.74
C MET A 407 -5.47 17.55 -6.98
N GLN A 408 -4.35 17.51 -7.71
CA GLN A 408 -4.20 16.59 -8.84
C GLN A 408 -4.33 15.13 -8.39
N ASN A 409 -3.74 14.77 -7.26
CA ASN A 409 -3.91 13.44 -6.67
C ASN A 409 -5.39 13.16 -6.33
N THR A 410 -6.12 14.15 -5.82
CA THR A 410 -7.56 14.04 -5.58
C THR A 410 -8.35 13.82 -6.88
N PHE A 411 -8.02 14.54 -7.97
CA PHE A 411 -8.65 14.30 -9.28
C PHE A 411 -8.36 12.90 -9.82
N ASP A 412 -7.14 12.40 -9.65
CA ASP A 412 -6.80 11.03 -10.03
C ASP A 412 -7.62 10.01 -9.25
N ILE A 413 -7.86 10.24 -7.94
CA ILE A 413 -8.77 9.43 -7.14
C ILE A 413 -10.21 9.50 -7.65
N TYR A 414 -10.73 10.68 -8.02
CA TYR A 414 -12.08 10.82 -8.60
C TYR A 414 -12.24 10.01 -9.89
N GLN A 415 -11.16 9.85 -10.66
CA GLN A 415 -11.12 9.04 -11.87
C GLN A 415 -10.89 7.55 -11.60
N GLY A 416 -10.80 7.15 -10.32
CA GLY A 416 -10.58 5.77 -9.91
C GLY A 416 -9.15 5.27 -10.08
N LYS A 417 -8.17 6.16 -10.32
CA LYS A 417 -6.75 5.78 -10.41
C LYS A 417 -6.19 5.47 -9.03
N ASP A 418 -5.22 4.55 -8.98
CA ASP A 418 -4.48 4.26 -7.76
C ASP A 418 -3.23 5.15 -7.66
N ILE A 419 -3.33 6.20 -6.85
CA ILE A 419 -2.21 7.11 -6.60
C ILE A 419 -1.15 6.43 -5.72
N PHE A 420 0.11 6.84 -5.91
CA PHE A 420 1.28 6.31 -5.19
C PHE A 420 1.44 4.78 -5.29
N GLY A 421 0.81 4.14 -6.29
CA GLY A 421 0.86 2.69 -6.50
C GLY A 421 0.13 1.86 -5.43
N TYR A 422 -0.77 2.45 -4.65
CA TYR A 422 -1.52 1.72 -3.62
C TYR A 422 -2.88 1.24 -4.14
N TYR A 423 -2.94 -0.04 -4.48
CA TYR A 423 -4.14 -0.69 -5.01
C TYR A 423 -4.99 -1.23 -3.86
N MET A 424 -5.99 -0.46 -3.42
CA MET A 424 -6.76 -0.78 -2.22
C MET A 424 -7.34 -2.21 -2.23
N HIS A 425 -7.87 -2.67 -3.36
CA HIS A 425 -8.46 -4.01 -3.49
C HIS A 425 -7.43 -5.15 -3.28
N ARG A 426 -6.14 -4.90 -3.52
CA ARG A 426 -5.06 -5.86 -3.25
C ARG A 426 -4.55 -5.75 -1.82
N GLU A 427 -4.48 -4.53 -1.30
CA GLU A 427 -3.83 -4.23 -0.03
C GLU A 427 -4.75 -4.38 1.18
N ASN A 428 -6.07 -4.33 0.96
CA ASN A 428 -7.08 -4.46 1.99
C ASN A 428 -8.12 -5.53 1.63
N THR A 429 -8.33 -6.47 2.55
CA THR A 429 -9.41 -7.46 2.49
C THR A 429 -10.78 -6.78 2.55
N LEU A 430 -11.83 -7.45 2.05
CA LEU A 430 -13.20 -6.94 2.14
C LEU A 430 -13.60 -6.59 3.60
N LYS A 431 -13.20 -7.42 4.56
CA LYS A 431 -13.43 -7.18 5.99
C LYS A 431 -12.70 -5.93 6.51
N GLU A 432 -11.51 -5.65 5.99
CA GLU A 432 -10.79 -4.41 6.32
C GLU A 432 -11.52 -3.21 5.69
N GLN A 433 -12.03 -3.32 4.47
CA GLN A 433 -12.80 -2.25 3.81
C GLN A 433 -14.15 -1.95 4.49
N ASP A 434 -14.79 -2.96 5.10
CA ASP A 434 -16.03 -2.81 5.87
C ASP A 434 -15.90 -1.78 7.01
N PHE A 435 -14.67 -1.51 7.48
CA PHE A 435 -14.40 -0.47 8.46
C PHE A 435 -15.01 0.88 8.05
N PHE A 436 -14.78 1.32 6.80
CA PHE A 436 -15.29 2.61 6.31
C PHE A 436 -16.76 2.57 5.93
N LEU A 437 -17.25 1.41 5.48
CA LEU A 437 -18.67 1.21 5.14
C LEU A 437 -19.60 1.37 6.36
N ASN A 438 -19.07 1.09 7.55
CA ASN A 438 -19.79 1.18 8.82
C ASN A 438 -19.54 2.50 9.58
N MET A 439 -18.78 3.45 9.02
CA MET A 439 -18.57 4.77 9.64
C MET A 439 -19.69 5.75 9.25
N ASP A 440 -20.51 6.13 10.22
CA ASP A 440 -21.62 7.08 10.03
C ASP A 440 -21.13 8.45 9.53
N GLU A 441 -19.93 8.86 9.95
CA GLU A 441 -19.29 10.10 9.52
C GLU A 441 -19.06 10.16 8.00
N LEU A 442 -19.05 9.02 7.33
CA LEU A 442 -18.81 8.91 5.89
C LEU A 442 -20.07 8.58 5.09
N SER A 443 -21.26 8.68 5.69
CA SER A 443 -22.54 8.32 5.07
C SER A 443 -22.89 9.13 3.81
N GLU A 444 -22.32 10.32 3.64
CA GLU A 444 -22.53 11.16 2.45
C GLU A 444 -21.61 10.82 1.27
N PHE A 445 -20.60 9.96 1.47
CA PHE A 445 -19.66 9.55 0.43
C PHE A 445 -20.14 8.28 -0.28
N VAL A 446 -19.85 8.19 -1.58
CA VAL A 446 -20.19 7.02 -2.40
C VAL A 446 -19.10 5.97 -2.30
N VAL A 447 -19.47 4.70 -2.14
CA VAL A 447 -18.51 3.58 -2.15
C VAL A 447 -18.06 3.32 -3.57
N GLN A 448 -16.75 3.18 -3.78
CA GLN A 448 -16.22 2.65 -5.03
C GLN A 448 -16.00 1.15 -4.86
N GLU A 449 -16.77 0.36 -5.59
CA GLU A 449 -16.56 -1.07 -5.68
C GLU A 449 -15.63 -1.38 -6.85
N PHE A 450 -14.67 -2.27 -6.61
CA PHE A 450 -13.83 -2.81 -7.67
C PHE A 450 -14.18 -4.29 -7.86
N SER A 451 -14.49 -4.66 -9.09
CA SER A 451 -14.65 -6.05 -9.49
C SER A 451 -13.73 -6.31 -10.67
N ASN A 452 -12.87 -7.31 -10.55
CA ASN A 452 -12.02 -7.75 -11.64
C ASN A 452 -12.92 -8.25 -12.80
N PRO A 453 -12.91 -7.59 -13.98
CA PRO A 453 -13.84 -7.91 -15.06
C PRO A 453 -13.60 -9.29 -15.66
N LEU A 454 -12.42 -9.87 -15.44
CA LEU A 454 -12.07 -11.21 -15.93
C LEU A 454 -12.80 -12.31 -15.13
N PHE A 455 -13.24 -12.06 -13.90
CA PHE A 455 -14.00 -13.06 -13.14
C PHE A 455 -15.36 -13.35 -13.79
N ALA A 456 -16.04 -12.35 -14.37
CA ALA A 456 -17.28 -12.58 -15.11
C ALA A 456 -17.07 -13.48 -16.34
N LEU A 457 -15.90 -13.37 -17.00
CA LEU A 457 -15.53 -14.27 -18.10
C LEU A 457 -15.33 -15.70 -17.60
N LEU A 458 -14.66 -15.88 -16.45
CA LEU A 458 -14.45 -17.20 -15.86
C LEU A 458 -15.77 -17.86 -15.45
N GLU A 459 -16.69 -17.11 -14.86
CA GLU A 459 -18.03 -17.61 -14.50
C GLU A 459 -18.86 -17.99 -15.72
N ALA A 460 -18.85 -17.17 -16.78
CA ALA A 460 -19.51 -17.50 -18.05
C ALA A 460 -18.87 -18.71 -18.75
N SER A 461 -17.57 -18.93 -18.52
CA SER A 461 -16.80 -20.00 -19.18
C SER A 461 -17.24 -21.40 -18.80
N ALA A 462 -17.85 -21.58 -17.63
CA ALA A 462 -18.48 -22.83 -17.24
C ALA A 462 -19.56 -23.29 -18.24
N ALA A 463 -20.16 -22.35 -18.98
CA ALA A 463 -21.11 -22.64 -20.06
C ALA A 463 -20.46 -22.61 -21.46
N SER A 464 -19.38 -21.86 -21.67
CA SER A 464 -18.62 -21.79 -22.93
C SER A 464 -17.18 -21.30 -22.69
N PRO A 465 -16.14 -22.17 -22.81
CA PRO A 465 -14.76 -21.81 -22.46
C PRO A 465 -14.28 -20.52 -23.15
N VAL A 466 -13.47 -19.72 -22.47
CA VAL A 466 -12.77 -18.58 -23.10
C VAL A 466 -11.82 -19.15 -24.16
N GLN A 467 -12.03 -18.78 -25.43
CA GLN A 467 -11.25 -19.33 -26.54
C GLN A 467 -10.37 -18.31 -27.27
N ASP A 468 -10.46 -17.03 -26.88
CA ASP A 468 -9.89 -15.93 -27.65
C ASP A 468 -9.24 -14.89 -26.73
N ALA A 469 -7.99 -14.52 -27.05
CA ALA A 469 -7.24 -13.47 -26.39
C ALA A 469 -7.91 -12.09 -26.56
N GLN A 470 -8.63 -11.88 -27.67
CA GLN A 470 -9.34 -10.62 -27.92
C GLN A 470 -10.42 -10.35 -26.86
N VAL A 471 -11.14 -11.38 -26.40
CA VAL A 471 -12.17 -11.23 -25.36
C VAL A 471 -11.56 -10.79 -24.02
N ILE A 472 -10.38 -11.33 -23.68
CA ILE A 472 -9.63 -10.92 -22.48
C ILE A 472 -9.20 -9.45 -22.62
N GLN A 473 -8.66 -9.06 -23.77
CA GLN A 473 -8.24 -7.68 -24.04
C GLN A 473 -9.40 -6.69 -24.01
N GLU A 474 -10.55 -7.04 -24.59
CA GLU A 474 -11.76 -6.22 -24.54
C GLU A 474 -12.25 -6.03 -23.10
N ALA A 475 -12.24 -7.08 -22.28
CA ALA A 475 -12.60 -6.99 -20.86
C ALA A 475 -11.61 -6.13 -20.06
N LEU A 476 -10.32 -6.18 -20.40
CA LEU A 476 -9.28 -5.31 -19.82
C LEU A 476 -9.36 -3.86 -20.31
N GLY A 477 -10.18 -3.55 -21.32
CA GLY A 477 -10.41 -2.19 -21.81
C GLY A 477 -11.16 -1.27 -20.84
N PHE A 478 -11.52 -1.74 -19.64
CA PHE A 478 -12.15 -0.92 -18.59
C PHE A 478 -11.21 0.13 -17.98
N THR A 479 -9.89 -0.04 -18.15
CA THR A 479 -8.86 0.86 -17.60
C THR A 479 -7.73 1.04 -18.60
N ASP A 480 -7.03 2.18 -18.53
CA ASP A 480 -5.76 2.40 -19.23
C ASP A 480 -4.55 2.06 -18.34
N ASP A 481 -4.78 1.78 -17.06
CA ASP A 481 -3.73 1.39 -16.12
C ASP A 481 -3.24 -0.03 -16.43
N LEU A 482 -2.08 -0.11 -17.07
CA LEU A 482 -1.42 -1.35 -17.42
C LEU A 482 -1.14 -2.24 -16.20
N LEU A 483 -0.72 -1.65 -15.08
CA LEU A 483 -0.34 -2.42 -13.89
C LEU A 483 -1.57 -3.10 -13.28
N LEU A 484 -2.71 -2.41 -13.29
CA LEU A 484 -4.00 -2.98 -12.92
C LEU A 484 -4.43 -4.11 -13.86
N LYS A 485 -4.17 -3.99 -15.18
CA LYS A 485 -4.45 -5.08 -16.14
C LYS A 485 -3.65 -6.34 -15.83
N LEU A 486 -2.35 -6.18 -15.58
CA LEU A 486 -1.46 -7.29 -15.22
C LEU A 486 -1.94 -7.97 -13.91
N ASP A 487 -2.32 -7.16 -12.92
CA ASP A 487 -2.86 -7.68 -11.65
C ASP A 487 -4.18 -8.44 -11.86
N CYS A 488 -5.08 -7.92 -12.69
CA CYS A 488 -6.35 -8.59 -13.01
C CYS A 488 -6.12 -9.96 -13.67
N ILE A 489 -5.13 -10.06 -14.56
CA ILE A 489 -4.76 -11.33 -15.22
C ILE A 489 -4.23 -12.34 -14.20
N ASP A 490 -3.31 -11.93 -13.33
CA ASP A 490 -2.76 -12.81 -12.29
C ASP A 490 -3.82 -13.36 -11.35
N GLU A 491 -4.73 -12.49 -10.90
CA GLU A 491 -5.86 -12.89 -10.06
C GLU A 491 -6.82 -13.85 -10.79
N ALA A 492 -7.04 -13.63 -12.09
CA ALA A 492 -7.86 -14.54 -12.90
C ALA A 492 -7.19 -15.91 -13.03
N ILE A 493 -5.89 -15.96 -13.36
CA ILE A 493 -5.12 -17.22 -13.47
C ILE A 493 -5.20 -18.01 -12.16
N ALA A 494 -5.04 -17.36 -11.01
CA ALA A 494 -5.12 -18.01 -9.70
C ALA A 494 -6.50 -18.61 -9.37
N LYS A 495 -7.56 -18.28 -10.13
CA LYS A 495 -8.91 -18.84 -10.00
C LYS A 495 -9.28 -19.86 -11.06
N ILE A 496 -8.51 -19.98 -12.14
CA ILE A 496 -8.76 -20.97 -13.19
C ILE A 496 -8.46 -22.36 -12.63
N ASN A 497 -9.25 -23.37 -13.03
CA ASN A 497 -8.93 -24.76 -12.72
C ASN A 497 -7.52 -25.10 -13.24
N PRO A 498 -6.59 -25.61 -12.40
CA PRO A 498 -5.21 -25.89 -12.81
C PRO A 498 -5.07 -26.83 -14.02
N THR A 499 -6.11 -27.59 -14.35
CA THR A 499 -6.15 -28.49 -15.53
C THR A 499 -6.64 -27.82 -16.82
N ASP A 500 -7.18 -26.60 -16.78
CA ASP A 500 -7.56 -25.83 -17.98
C ASP A 500 -6.37 -25.06 -18.57
N PHE A 501 -5.43 -25.83 -19.12
CA PHE A 501 -4.21 -25.30 -19.72
C PHE A 501 -4.49 -24.31 -20.86
N LYS A 502 -5.59 -24.50 -21.59
CA LYS A 502 -5.93 -23.62 -22.72
C LYS A 502 -6.27 -22.23 -22.19
N ALA A 503 -7.10 -22.13 -21.16
CA ALA A 503 -7.43 -20.84 -20.55
C ALA A 503 -6.17 -20.20 -19.94
N ILE A 504 -5.41 -20.93 -19.11
CA ILE A 504 -4.18 -20.40 -18.48
C ILE A 504 -3.20 -19.87 -19.54
N SER A 505 -2.95 -20.63 -20.61
CA SER A 505 -2.05 -20.22 -21.69
C SER A 505 -2.54 -18.98 -22.45
N LEU A 506 -3.86 -18.79 -22.59
CA LEU A 506 -4.42 -17.57 -23.20
C LEU A 506 -4.17 -16.35 -22.31
N PHE A 507 -4.43 -16.46 -21.01
CA PHE A 507 -4.17 -15.37 -20.06
C PHE A 507 -2.68 -15.01 -19.98
N ASP A 508 -1.80 -16.01 -19.88
CA ASP A 508 -0.32 -15.84 -19.91
C ASP A 508 0.16 -15.17 -21.21
N SER A 509 -0.41 -15.55 -22.36
CA SER A 509 -0.10 -14.92 -23.64
C SER A 509 -0.50 -13.44 -23.66
N VAL A 510 -1.67 -13.08 -23.12
CA VAL A 510 -2.11 -11.67 -23.04
C VAL A 510 -1.23 -10.90 -22.06
N PHE A 511 -0.87 -11.49 -20.92
CA PHE A 511 0.05 -10.90 -19.96
C PHE A 511 1.41 -10.56 -20.61
N THR A 512 1.99 -11.53 -21.32
CA THR A 512 3.28 -11.37 -22.01
C THR A 512 3.18 -10.31 -23.12
N GLN A 513 2.09 -10.29 -23.89
CA GLN A 513 1.87 -9.31 -24.95
C GLN A 513 1.80 -7.88 -24.39
N LEU A 514 1.05 -7.66 -23.32
CA LEU A 514 0.93 -6.35 -22.67
C LEU A 514 2.28 -5.79 -22.24
N ILE A 515 3.21 -6.66 -21.81
CA ILE A 515 4.57 -6.27 -21.41
C ILE A 515 5.45 -5.97 -22.63
N SER A 516 5.35 -6.78 -23.70
CA SER A 516 6.22 -6.61 -24.88
C SER A 516 5.98 -5.31 -25.63
N ASP A 517 4.81 -4.70 -25.48
CA ASP A 517 4.42 -3.47 -26.18
C ASP A 517 5.00 -2.20 -25.51
N ILE A 518 5.69 -2.34 -24.38
CA ILE A 518 6.15 -1.23 -23.57
C ILE A 518 7.55 -0.79 -24.01
N PRO A 519 7.76 0.50 -24.33
CA PRO A 519 9.07 0.99 -24.71
C PRO A 519 10.08 0.83 -23.56
N LEU A 520 11.34 0.55 -23.86
CA LEU A 520 12.40 0.52 -22.85
C LEU A 520 12.73 1.95 -22.37
N PRO A 521 13.11 2.14 -21.09
CA PRO A 521 13.60 3.41 -20.60
C PRO A 521 14.90 3.83 -21.32
N GLN A 522 15.03 5.11 -21.61
CA GLN A 522 16.19 5.72 -22.25
C GLN A 522 17.21 6.25 -21.24
N TYR A 523 16.83 6.42 -19.97
CA TYR A 523 17.65 6.97 -18.89
C TYR A 523 18.16 8.39 -19.15
N ASN A 524 17.37 9.18 -19.89
CA ASN A 524 17.70 10.55 -20.31
C ASN A 524 17.30 11.61 -19.26
N GLN A 525 16.77 11.19 -18.10
CA GLN A 525 16.42 12.06 -16.95
C GLN A 525 15.27 13.05 -17.23
N THR A 526 14.43 12.78 -18.24
CA THR A 526 13.18 13.52 -18.47
C THR A 526 12.04 12.94 -17.61
N SER A 527 11.00 13.74 -17.32
CA SER A 527 9.84 13.30 -16.53
C SER A 527 9.13 12.08 -17.14
N ASP A 528 9.02 12.02 -18.47
CA ASP A 528 8.45 10.88 -19.19
C ASP A 528 9.33 9.63 -19.06
N ASP A 529 10.64 9.79 -19.16
CA ASP A 529 11.58 8.70 -18.99
C ASP A 529 11.60 8.17 -17.56
N PHE A 530 11.51 9.03 -16.54
CA PHE A 530 11.34 8.58 -15.15
C PHE A 530 10.02 7.84 -14.93
N ALA A 531 8.92 8.30 -15.52
CA ALA A 531 7.65 7.57 -15.47
C ALA A 531 7.78 6.18 -16.11
N LEU A 532 8.53 6.07 -17.21
CA LEU A 532 8.80 4.79 -17.87
C LEU A 532 9.73 3.89 -17.03
N GLN A 533 10.77 4.45 -16.39
CA GLN A 533 11.63 3.71 -15.45
C GLN A 533 10.83 3.15 -14.28
N GLU A 534 9.95 3.96 -13.67
CA GLU A 534 9.05 3.52 -12.60
C GLU A 534 8.14 2.39 -13.07
N LEU A 535 7.52 2.56 -14.24
CA LEU A 535 6.63 1.57 -14.82
C LEU A 535 7.35 0.23 -15.03
N HIS A 536 8.54 0.24 -15.63
CA HIS A 536 9.36 -0.97 -15.85
C HIS A 536 9.68 -1.70 -14.54
N MET A 537 10.09 -0.97 -13.50
CA MET A 537 10.39 -1.60 -12.22
C MET A 537 9.14 -2.20 -11.56
N GLN A 538 7.98 -1.55 -11.67
CA GLN A 538 6.72 -2.12 -11.17
C GLN A 538 6.25 -3.33 -11.99
N ILE A 539 6.59 -3.39 -13.28
CA ILE A 539 6.35 -4.57 -14.13
C ILE A 539 7.26 -5.72 -13.74
N GLU A 540 8.55 -5.48 -13.51
CA GLU A 540 9.48 -6.54 -13.07
C GLU A 540 9.00 -7.22 -11.78
N GLN A 541 8.46 -6.44 -10.83
CA GLN A 541 7.83 -6.98 -9.63
C GLN A 541 6.63 -7.89 -9.95
N ARG A 542 5.75 -7.47 -10.88
CA ARG A 542 4.58 -8.24 -11.31
C ARG A 542 4.95 -9.47 -12.12
N VAL A 543 5.97 -9.41 -12.97
CA VAL A 543 6.52 -10.58 -13.68
C VAL A 543 6.98 -11.63 -12.68
N SER A 544 7.67 -11.23 -11.61
CA SER A 544 8.07 -12.15 -10.55
C SER A 544 6.87 -12.78 -9.83
N VAL A 545 5.82 -12.01 -9.55
CA VAL A 545 4.56 -12.52 -8.97
C VAL A 545 3.89 -13.52 -9.92
N HIS A 546 3.73 -13.13 -11.19
CA HIS A 546 3.15 -13.94 -12.25
C HIS A 546 3.89 -15.28 -12.41
N GLN A 547 5.22 -15.27 -12.46
CA GLN A 547 6.03 -16.50 -12.52
C GLN A 547 5.79 -17.41 -11.32
N ASN A 548 5.61 -16.85 -10.12
CA ASN A 548 5.30 -17.63 -8.93
C ASN A 548 3.86 -18.18 -8.97
N THR A 549 2.90 -17.42 -9.49
CA THR A 549 1.53 -17.89 -9.74
C THR A 549 1.55 -19.07 -10.71
N MET A 550 2.25 -18.95 -11.83
CA MET A 550 2.40 -20.02 -12.84
C MET A 550 3.04 -21.28 -12.26
N LYS A 551 4.09 -21.15 -11.43
CA LYS A 551 4.70 -22.28 -10.71
C LYS A 551 3.72 -22.99 -9.77
N LYS A 552 2.87 -22.25 -9.05
CA LYS A 552 1.87 -22.83 -8.15
C LYS A 552 0.81 -23.61 -8.94
N VAL A 553 0.32 -23.02 -10.03
CA VAL A 553 -0.63 -23.68 -10.94
C VAL A 553 -0.03 -24.98 -11.50
N GLU A 554 1.24 -24.98 -11.89
CA GLU A 554 1.95 -26.19 -12.33
C GLU A 554 2.07 -27.24 -11.22
N GLN A 555 2.40 -26.85 -9.99
CA GLN A 555 2.47 -27.76 -8.84
C GLN A 555 1.11 -28.39 -8.50
N GLU A 556 0.04 -27.58 -8.51
CA GLU A 556 -1.32 -28.06 -8.25
C GLU A 556 -1.79 -29.03 -9.34
N ARG A 557 -1.47 -28.72 -10.60
CA ARG A 557 -1.72 -29.62 -11.74
C ARG A 557 -1.01 -30.96 -11.57
N ASP A 558 0.27 -30.94 -11.22
CA ASP A 558 1.05 -32.16 -11.07
C ASP A 558 0.52 -33.00 -9.91
N LYS A 559 0.10 -32.35 -8.82
CA LYS A 559 -0.59 -32.99 -7.69
C LYS A 559 -1.93 -33.63 -8.09
N GLU A 560 -2.78 -32.92 -8.84
CA GLU A 560 -4.05 -33.50 -9.34
C GLU A 560 -3.79 -34.70 -10.27
N LYS A 561 -2.73 -34.64 -11.09
CA LYS A 561 -2.35 -35.75 -11.96
C LYS A 561 -1.88 -36.96 -11.15
N GLU A 562 -1.09 -36.75 -10.10
CA GLU A 562 -0.67 -37.82 -9.17
C GLU A 562 -1.86 -38.41 -8.42
N GLU A 563 -2.80 -37.59 -7.94
CA GLU A 563 -4.04 -38.04 -7.29
C GLU A 563 -4.89 -38.87 -8.25
N ARG A 564 -5.08 -38.44 -9.51
CA ARG A 564 -5.80 -39.22 -10.53
C ARG A 564 -5.11 -40.54 -10.87
N ILE A 565 -3.77 -40.57 -10.92
CA ILE A 565 -3.01 -41.80 -11.12
C ILE A 565 -3.19 -42.73 -9.92
N SER A 566 -3.10 -42.21 -8.69
CA SER A 566 -3.32 -42.98 -7.47
C SER A 566 -4.75 -43.55 -7.40
N GLU A 567 -5.77 -42.74 -7.72
CA GLU A 567 -7.15 -43.20 -7.83
C GLU A 567 -7.33 -44.28 -8.90
N SER A 568 -6.69 -44.13 -10.07
CA SER A 568 -6.73 -45.14 -11.13
C SER A 568 -6.01 -46.43 -10.74
N VAL A 569 -4.90 -46.35 -9.99
CA VAL A 569 -4.17 -47.52 -9.49
C VAL A 569 -5.01 -48.25 -8.44
N LEU A 570 -5.56 -47.52 -7.45
CA LEU A 570 -6.46 -48.09 -6.45
C LEU A 570 -7.71 -48.73 -7.10
N LEU A 571 -8.27 -48.10 -8.13
CA LEU A 571 -9.38 -48.67 -8.88
C LEU A 571 -8.98 -49.97 -9.58
N ASN A 572 -7.78 -50.03 -10.18
CA ASN A 572 -7.29 -51.24 -10.83
C ASN A 572 -6.96 -52.35 -9.82
N GLU A 573 -6.34 -52.04 -8.68
CA GLU A 573 -6.10 -53.00 -7.58
C GLU A 573 -7.43 -53.56 -7.04
N CYS A 574 -8.44 -52.69 -6.85
CA CYS A 574 -9.78 -53.12 -6.48
C CYS A 574 -10.40 -54.05 -7.53
N ILE A 575 -10.24 -53.77 -8.82
CA ILE A 575 -10.72 -54.63 -9.91
C ILE A 575 -10.00 -56.00 -9.88
N GLU A 576 -8.69 -56.03 -9.64
CA GLU A 576 -7.92 -57.27 -9.53
C GLU A 576 -8.33 -58.13 -8.33
N ASP A 577 -8.48 -57.52 -7.14
CA ASP A 577 -8.96 -58.21 -5.93
C ASP A 577 -10.37 -58.79 -6.11
N LEU A 578 -11.24 -58.03 -6.80
CA LEU A 578 -12.60 -58.46 -7.11
C LEU A 578 -12.58 -59.63 -8.11
N GLN A 579 -11.70 -59.59 -9.11
CA GLN A 579 -11.49 -60.68 -10.06
C GLN A 579 -10.95 -61.95 -9.36
N HIS A 580 -10.00 -61.81 -8.44
CA HIS A 580 -9.48 -62.92 -7.64
C HIS A 580 -10.58 -63.55 -6.77
N CYS A 581 -11.42 -62.73 -6.14
CA CYS A 581 -12.59 -63.22 -5.40
C CYS A 581 -13.57 -64.01 -6.27
N ILE A 582 -13.84 -63.53 -7.48
CA ILE A 582 -14.69 -64.22 -8.45
C ILE A 582 -14.12 -65.60 -8.76
N ASP A 583 -12.81 -65.69 -9.00
CA ASP A 583 -12.17 -66.95 -9.35
C ASP A 583 -12.12 -67.94 -8.17
N ASP A 584 -11.95 -67.45 -6.93
CA ASP A 584 -12.08 -68.25 -5.71
C ASP A 584 -13.50 -68.79 -5.49
N ILE A 585 -14.52 -67.98 -5.80
CA ILE A 585 -15.92 -68.42 -5.78
C ILE A 585 -16.13 -69.52 -6.82
N LYS A 586 -15.68 -69.30 -8.07
CA LYS A 586 -15.76 -70.32 -9.15
C LYS A 586 -15.08 -71.63 -8.74
N LYS A 587 -13.89 -71.56 -8.13
CA LYS A 587 -13.13 -72.72 -7.65
C LYS A 587 -13.86 -73.44 -6.51
N SER A 588 -14.32 -72.71 -5.50
CA SER A 588 -15.04 -73.28 -4.35
C SER A 588 -16.34 -73.97 -4.76
N VAL A 589 -17.06 -73.41 -5.74
CA VAL A 589 -18.27 -74.03 -6.30
C VAL A 589 -17.91 -75.31 -7.06
N LYS A 590 -16.85 -75.29 -7.87
CA LYS A 590 -16.35 -76.47 -8.60
C LYS A 590 -15.96 -77.60 -7.64
N GLU A 591 -15.21 -77.30 -6.59
CA GLU A 591 -14.73 -78.28 -5.60
C GLU A 591 -15.86 -78.84 -4.73
N LYS A 592 -16.81 -78.00 -4.30
CA LYS A 592 -17.85 -78.41 -3.35
C LYS A 592 -19.02 -79.15 -4.00
N TYR A 593 -19.28 -78.89 -5.28
CA TYR A 593 -20.44 -79.44 -5.98
C TYR A 593 -20.08 -80.37 -7.14
N ASN A 594 -18.79 -80.54 -7.46
CA ASN A 594 -18.29 -81.38 -8.57
C ASN A 594 -18.96 -81.06 -9.93
N ILE A 595 -19.23 -79.76 -10.16
CA ILE A 595 -19.90 -79.27 -11.37
C ILE A 595 -18.82 -78.79 -12.34
N GLN A 596 -18.67 -79.46 -13.49
CA GLN A 596 -18.03 -78.86 -14.66
C GLN A 596 -18.96 -77.74 -15.14
N PHE A 597 -18.55 -76.49 -14.95
CA PHE A 597 -19.25 -75.35 -15.53
C PHE A 597 -19.23 -75.51 -17.05
N PHE A 598 -20.41 -75.36 -17.66
CA PHE A 598 -20.79 -75.76 -19.02
C PHE A 598 -21.10 -77.26 -19.14
N GLU A 599 -22.29 -77.67 -18.68
CA GLU A 599 -23.22 -78.53 -19.45
C GLU A 599 -24.51 -78.92 -18.70
N ASP A 600 -24.68 -78.58 -17.42
CA ASP A 600 -25.96 -78.85 -16.71
C ASP A 600 -26.71 -77.56 -16.29
N PRO A 601 -27.81 -77.18 -16.98
CA PRO A 601 -28.62 -75.99 -16.68
C PRO A 601 -29.42 -76.07 -15.37
N THR A 602 -29.34 -77.16 -14.61
CA THR A 602 -30.24 -77.39 -13.48
C THR A 602 -29.72 -76.95 -12.11
N LEU A 603 -28.45 -76.53 -12.00
CA LEU A 603 -27.80 -76.24 -10.71
C LEU A 603 -27.62 -74.75 -10.34
N LEU A 604 -27.95 -73.83 -11.25
CA LEU A 604 -28.15 -72.42 -10.93
C LEU A 604 -29.53 -72.02 -11.43
N GLY A 605 -30.45 -71.78 -10.48
CA GLY A 605 -31.84 -71.47 -10.75
C GLY A 605 -31.99 -70.37 -11.82
N SER A 606 -32.56 -70.76 -12.96
CA SER A 606 -32.85 -69.96 -14.15
C SER A 606 -31.63 -69.29 -14.82
N LYS A 607 -31.54 -69.48 -16.14
CA LYS A 607 -30.64 -68.76 -17.05
C LYS A 607 -30.54 -67.24 -16.74
N LYS A 608 -31.65 -66.66 -16.30
CA LYS A 608 -31.79 -65.25 -15.93
C LYS A 608 -30.91 -64.83 -14.75
N ALA A 609 -30.64 -65.72 -13.77
CA ALA A 609 -29.77 -65.39 -12.64
C ALA A 609 -28.28 -65.34 -13.03
N ILE A 610 -27.87 -66.15 -14.01
CA ILE A 610 -26.51 -66.13 -14.56
C ILE A 610 -26.32 -64.86 -15.41
N GLU A 611 -27.27 -64.57 -16.30
CA GLU A 611 -27.29 -63.34 -17.11
C GLU A 611 -27.29 -62.08 -16.23
N THR A 612 -28.00 -62.11 -15.09
CA THR A 612 -28.00 -61.04 -14.08
C THR A 612 -26.63 -60.86 -13.42
N ALA A 613 -25.96 -61.96 -13.06
CA ALA A 613 -24.63 -61.91 -12.44
C ALA A 613 -23.57 -61.40 -13.43
N GLU A 614 -23.64 -61.81 -14.70
CA GLU A 614 -22.77 -61.31 -15.77
C GLU A 614 -22.97 -59.81 -16.01
N LYS A 615 -24.22 -59.33 -16.04
CA LYS A 615 -24.50 -57.88 -16.12
C LYS A 615 -23.98 -57.10 -14.93
N LEU A 616 -24.13 -57.64 -13.71
CA LEU A 616 -23.57 -57.00 -12.51
C LEU A 616 -22.05 -56.90 -12.61
N LEU A 617 -21.37 -57.92 -13.16
CA LEU A 617 -19.92 -57.91 -13.41
C LEU A 617 -19.52 -56.87 -14.46
N SER A 618 -20.26 -56.76 -15.57
CA SER A 618 -20.08 -55.70 -16.57
C SER A 618 -20.18 -54.29 -15.97
N ILE A 619 -21.16 -54.08 -15.09
CA ILE A 619 -21.34 -52.80 -14.39
C ILE A 619 -20.16 -52.52 -13.45
N LEU A 620 -19.74 -53.51 -12.66
CA LEU A 620 -18.59 -53.38 -11.76
C LEU A 620 -17.26 -53.16 -12.52
N ASN A 621 -17.15 -53.65 -13.75
CA ASN A 621 -16.02 -53.39 -14.66
C ASN A 621 -16.10 -52.05 -15.40
N GLY A 622 -17.10 -51.20 -15.10
CA GLY A 622 -17.19 -49.84 -15.63
C GLY A 622 -17.83 -49.72 -17.02
N GLU A 623 -18.54 -50.74 -17.50
CA GLU A 623 -19.31 -50.62 -18.75
C GLU A 623 -20.48 -49.64 -18.58
N LYS A 624 -20.34 -48.44 -19.15
CA LYS A 624 -21.25 -47.30 -18.95
C LYS A 624 -22.69 -47.49 -19.49
N ASN A 625 -22.98 -48.62 -20.17
CA ASN A 625 -24.26 -48.87 -20.84
C ASN A 625 -24.98 -50.13 -20.35
N VAL A 626 -24.50 -50.75 -19.27
CA VAL A 626 -25.16 -51.91 -18.66
C VAL A 626 -25.90 -51.43 -17.40
N SER A 627 -27.16 -51.81 -17.26
CA SER A 627 -27.94 -51.55 -16.05
C SER A 627 -28.76 -52.80 -15.74
N LEU A 628 -28.99 -53.04 -14.44
CA LEU A 628 -29.83 -54.15 -14.00
C LEU A 628 -31.28 -53.69 -13.95
N ASP A 629 -32.17 -54.45 -14.57
CA ASP A 629 -33.60 -54.21 -14.44
C ASP A 629 -34.15 -54.68 -13.08
N THR A 630 -35.42 -54.36 -12.81
CA THR A 630 -36.05 -54.66 -11.52
C THR A 630 -36.21 -56.16 -11.25
N ASP A 631 -36.32 -57.00 -12.29
CA ASP A 631 -36.43 -58.45 -12.15
C ASP A 631 -35.05 -59.09 -11.95
N GLU A 632 -34.03 -58.54 -12.60
CA GLU A 632 -32.62 -58.88 -12.41
C GLU A 632 -32.16 -58.54 -10.99
N MET A 633 -32.51 -57.34 -10.49
CA MET A 633 -32.29 -56.95 -9.09
C MET A 633 -32.97 -57.88 -8.08
N LYS A 634 -34.16 -58.41 -8.41
CA LYS A 634 -34.85 -59.41 -7.57
C LYS A 634 -34.21 -60.80 -7.67
N ALA A 635 -33.62 -61.16 -8.81
CA ALA A 635 -32.89 -62.41 -8.97
C ALA A 635 -31.59 -62.45 -8.12
N LEU A 636 -31.03 -61.28 -7.77
CA LEU A 636 -29.91 -61.17 -6.84
C LEU A 636 -30.25 -61.62 -5.40
N ASN A 637 -31.54 -61.71 -5.04
CA ASN A 637 -32.00 -62.18 -3.72
C ASN A 637 -31.93 -63.71 -3.53
N ASN A 638 -31.23 -64.41 -4.44
CA ASN A 638 -30.95 -65.84 -4.33
C ASN A 638 -30.03 -66.11 -3.11
N PRO A 639 -30.33 -67.10 -2.23
CA PRO A 639 -29.54 -67.39 -1.03
C PRO A 639 -28.03 -67.64 -1.26
N LEU A 640 -27.65 -68.13 -2.44
CA LEU A 640 -26.24 -68.29 -2.84
C LEU A 640 -25.60 -66.95 -3.18
N LEU A 641 -26.32 -66.06 -3.87
CA LEU A 641 -25.86 -64.71 -4.16
C LEU A 641 -25.87 -63.82 -2.91
N ASN A 642 -26.84 -64.00 -2.00
CA ASN A 642 -26.89 -63.31 -0.71
C ASN A 642 -25.67 -63.63 0.17
N LYS A 643 -25.00 -64.78 0.01
CA LYS A 643 -23.73 -65.06 0.68
C LYS A 643 -22.55 -64.31 0.05
N VAL A 644 -22.57 -64.10 -1.26
CA VAL A 644 -21.59 -63.28 -1.98
C VAL A 644 -21.81 -61.80 -1.64
N VAL A 645 -23.03 -61.30 -1.81
CA VAL A 645 -23.45 -59.94 -1.44
C VAL A 645 -23.20 -59.67 0.05
N ALA A 646 -23.45 -60.61 0.98
CA ALA A 646 -23.15 -60.39 2.40
C ALA A 646 -21.64 -60.38 2.72
N LYS A 647 -20.82 -61.13 1.97
CA LYS A 647 -19.36 -61.16 2.16
C LYS A 647 -18.69 -59.90 1.59
N TYR A 648 -19.24 -59.34 0.51
CA TYR A 648 -18.72 -58.14 -0.16
C TYR A 648 -19.61 -56.91 0.02
N LYS A 649 -20.51 -56.93 1.03
CA LYS A 649 -21.50 -55.89 1.27
C LYS A 649 -20.86 -54.53 1.45
N THR A 650 -19.76 -54.47 2.20
CA THR A 650 -19.02 -53.23 2.45
C THR A 650 -18.47 -52.61 1.17
N LEU A 651 -17.88 -53.41 0.27
CA LEU A 651 -17.35 -52.94 -1.02
C LEU A 651 -18.47 -52.54 -1.98
N LEU A 652 -19.60 -53.26 -1.97
CA LEU A 652 -20.77 -52.90 -2.77
C LEU A 652 -21.43 -51.61 -2.26
N ASP A 653 -21.53 -51.44 -0.94
CA ASP A 653 -22.07 -50.24 -0.31
C ASP A 653 -21.13 -49.02 -0.52
N GLU A 654 -19.80 -49.23 -0.55
CA GLU A 654 -18.80 -48.22 -0.92
C GLU A 654 -18.88 -47.83 -2.40
N TYR A 655 -19.00 -48.79 -3.32
CA TYR A 655 -19.18 -48.52 -4.75
C TYR A 655 -20.50 -47.81 -5.05
N ILE A 656 -21.59 -48.22 -4.38
CA ILE A 656 -22.89 -47.57 -4.49
C ILE A 656 -22.80 -46.14 -3.93
N SER A 657 -22.12 -45.93 -2.79
CA SER A 657 -21.91 -44.58 -2.22
C SER A 657 -21.07 -43.69 -3.13
N TYR A 658 -19.99 -44.22 -3.72
CA TYR A 658 -19.13 -43.53 -4.69
C TYR A 658 -19.91 -43.16 -5.97
N SER A 659 -20.71 -44.09 -6.50
CA SER A 659 -21.54 -43.87 -7.69
C SER A 659 -22.66 -42.86 -7.43
N PHE A 660 -23.29 -42.89 -6.24
CA PHE A 660 -24.31 -41.91 -5.85
C PHE A 660 -23.72 -40.50 -5.67
N GLN A 661 -22.53 -40.36 -5.08
CA GLN A 661 -21.84 -39.06 -4.98
C GLN A 661 -21.49 -38.48 -6.35
N LYS A 662 -21.09 -39.33 -7.31
CA LYS A 662 -20.76 -38.92 -8.69
C LYS A 662 -21.99 -38.53 -9.52
N VAL A 663 -23.16 -39.11 -9.24
CA VAL A 663 -24.44 -38.74 -9.86
C VAL A 663 -25.02 -37.46 -9.23
N GLN A 664 -24.75 -37.18 -7.95
CA GLN A 664 -25.11 -35.90 -7.32
C GLN A 664 -24.21 -34.74 -7.74
N SER A 665 -22.91 -34.98 -7.95
CA SER A 665 -21.96 -33.95 -8.42
C SER A 665 -22.04 -33.66 -9.92
N SER A 666 -22.75 -34.47 -10.71
CA SER A 666 -23.03 -34.24 -12.14
C SER A 666 -24.44 -33.71 -12.42
N ARG A 667 -25.25 -33.47 -11.38
CA ARG A 667 -26.56 -32.80 -11.43
C ARG A 667 -26.63 -31.53 -10.56
N GLY A 668 -25.48 -31.04 -10.09
CA GLY A 668 -25.31 -29.73 -9.46
C GLY A 668 -24.82 -28.71 -10.46
#